data_AF-A0A3R9NZV6-F1
#
_entry.id   AF-A0A3R9NZV6-F1
#
_cell.length_a   1.000
_cell.length_b   1.000
_cell.length_c   1.000
_cell.angle_alpha   90.00
_cell.angle_beta   90.00
_cell.angle_gamma   90.00
#
_symmetry.space_group_name_H-M   'P 1'
#
loop_
_entity.id
_entity.type
_entity.pdbx_description
1 polymer ?
#
loop_
_entity_poly.entity_id
_entity_poly.type
_entity_poly.pdbx_seq_one_letter_code
_entity_poly.pdbx_strand_id
1 'polypeptide(L)'
;MTSSFSEAPNPLPQPPRPMSLLSASPTLPIGLDDQALQQLAAGLTSQQLVWLSGYLYGRAGAAAPVAAVAPAVAEAAAASRLTILFGSQTGNSKKAAGLVAEAARRRGLQPQVRDMNDYPTKDLKTEQLLLVVVSTQGEGDPPIAAEELHQFLLSSRASKLPDLQYAVLALGDKSYLQFCQTGFEFDQRLAELGGRRLAERLDCDVTFEDETRQWAEQVLSRIAELQPAPVPVTAGVAVAAPVVAVVGAGYAPEVAPLPAAVEYNARNPFGAELLEKIQLNGRGSTKETYHLEFSLADSGLTYEPGDALMVQPRNRPALVQEVLQAARLPEAAPVRLEADELDLTTALTERLELSVITRDVLERYAAVAPQHPRLREILADTAGLGTYLYGRDVADLLTEFPVELSGQQLAAVLRPLPARAYSIASSLLAHPEEVHLTVGAVRYETHGRAKHGACSGYQADHLSLGDTARVWVDRNEYFKLPQDAATDIIMVGPGTGVAPFRAFVEERAETGATGRNWLLFGNPHFTTDFLYQTEWQQHLKRGTLDRLDVAFSRDQAQKLYVQHRLLEQSRRVYEQLENGAYFYVCGDKSRMAHDVQQALRQIIQQESGHDADYAAEYLRQLKKSRRFLEDVY
;
A
#
# COMPACT_ATOMS: atom_id res chain seq x y z
N MET A 1 -36.24 109.94 -36.09
CA MET A 1 -35.63 109.82 -37.43
C MET A 1 -34.74 108.58 -37.37
N THR A 2 -35.23 107.36 -37.64
CA THR A 2 -35.23 106.69 -38.98
C THR A 2 -33.89 106.88 -39.69
N SER A 3 -33.08 105.86 -39.96
CA SER A 3 -33.35 104.74 -40.90
C SER A 3 -32.28 103.63 -40.69
N SER A 4 -32.62 102.41 -40.24
CA SER A 4 -33.12 101.23 -40.98
C SER A 4 -32.03 100.32 -41.61
N PHE A 5 -31.83 99.16 -40.96
CA PHE A 5 -31.40 97.81 -41.43
C PHE A 5 -30.05 97.65 -42.14
N SER A 6 -29.29 96.55 -42.06
CA SER A 6 -29.20 95.36 -41.18
C SER A 6 -28.22 94.42 -41.89
N GLU A 7 -27.08 94.08 -41.29
CA GLU A 7 -26.46 92.74 -41.45
C GLU A 7 -25.35 92.56 -40.42
N ALA A 8 -25.37 91.41 -39.75
CA ALA A 8 -24.61 91.10 -38.54
C ALA A 8 -23.28 90.39 -38.86
N PRO A 9 -22.21 90.64 -38.09
CA PRO A 9 -21.00 89.82 -38.09
C PRO A 9 -21.05 88.80 -36.95
N ASN A 10 -20.59 87.55 -37.16
CA ASN A 10 -20.19 86.71 -36.03
C ASN A 10 -18.98 85.82 -36.37
N PRO A 11 -18.00 85.70 -35.46
CA PRO A 11 -16.66 85.17 -35.74
C PRO A 11 -16.56 83.64 -35.64
N LEU A 12 -15.49 83.14 -36.27
CA LEU A 12 -15.15 81.73 -36.52
C LEU A 12 -15.10 80.86 -35.24
N PRO A 13 -15.65 79.62 -35.26
CA PRO A 13 -15.69 78.74 -34.10
C PRO A 13 -14.36 78.01 -33.82
N GLN A 14 -14.02 77.95 -32.54
CA GLN A 14 -12.86 77.23 -31.98
C GLN A 14 -13.05 75.70 -31.93
N PRO A 15 -11.97 74.90 -32.00
CA PRO A 15 -12.03 73.45 -31.92
C PRO A 15 -12.41 72.95 -30.50
N PRO A 16 -13.16 71.84 -30.40
CA PRO A 16 -13.81 71.42 -29.16
C PRO A 16 -12.86 70.79 -28.12
N ARG A 17 -13.18 71.06 -26.85
CA ARG A 17 -12.53 70.54 -25.64
C ARG A 17 -12.79 69.04 -25.41
N PRO A 18 -11.87 68.30 -24.79
CA PRO A 18 -12.13 66.91 -24.38
C PRO A 18 -13.20 66.85 -23.28
N MET A 19 -14.25 66.07 -23.54
CA MET A 19 -15.34 65.77 -22.61
C MET A 19 -14.84 64.87 -21.48
N SER A 20 -15.04 65.33 -20.24
CA SER A 20 -14.94 64.51 -19.03
C SER A 20 -16.08 63.49 -19.02
N LEU A 21 -15.77 62.21 -19.27
CA LEU A 21 -16.70 61.11 -19.00
C LEU A 21 -16.73 60.85 -17.49
N LEU A 22 -17.89 61.11 -16.89
CA LEU A 22 -18.24 60.69 -15.53
C LEU A 22 -18.00 59.18 -15.38
N SER A 23 -17.11 58.78 -14.47
CA SER A 23 -16.98 57.41 -14.00
C SER A 23 -18.20 57.06 -13.16
N ALA A 24 -19.16 56.33 -13.72
CA ALA A 24 -20.22 55.71 -12.93
C ALA A 24 -19.61 54.51 -12.17
N SER A 25 -19.44 54.64 -10.85
CA SER A 25 -19.16 53.51 -9.98
C SER A 25 -20.30 52.50 -10.07
N PRO A 26 -20.05 51.18 -10.09
CA PRO A 26 -21.13 50.20 -10.01
C PRO A 26 -21.76 50.32 -8.62
N THR A 27 -22.98 50.84 -8.54
CA THR A 27 -23.75 50.86 -7.30
C THR A 27 -24.13 49.44 -6.93
N LEU A 28 -23.59 48.96 -5.80
CA LEU A 28 -24.04 47.72 -5.17
C LEU A 28 -25.56 47.79 -4.87
N PRO A 29 -26.27 46.65 -4.82
CA PRO A 29 -27.70 46.63 -4.53
C PRO A 29 -28.03 47.30 -3.19
N ILE A 30 -29.22 47.89 -3.09
CA ILE A 30 -29.70 48.50 -1.83
C ILE A 30 -29.69 47.44 -0.72
N GLY A 31 -28.88 47.68 0.32
CA GLY A 31 -28.72 46.78 1.48
C GLY A 31 -27.43 45.94 1.50
N LEU A 32 -26.59 46.03 0.46
CA LEU A 32 -25.24 45.46 0.44
C LEU A 32 -24.23 46.60 0.31
N ASP A 33 -23.52 46.90 1.38
CA ASP A 33 -22.38 47.81 1.38
C ASP A 33 -21.05 47.04 1.50
N ASP A 34 -19.95 47.75 1.26
CA ASP A 34 -18.60 47.17 1.33
C ASP A 34 -18.31 46.60 2.73
N GLN A 35 -18.95 47.14 3.77
CA GLN A 35 -18.76 46.71 5.15
C GLN A 35 -19.44 45.36 5.43
N ALA A 36 -20.64 45.14 4.89
CA ALA A 36 -21.36 43.86 4.94
C ALA A 36 -20.63 42.76 4.15
N LEU A 37 -20.04 43.11 2.99
CA LEU A 37 -19.21 42.19 2.20
C LEU A 37 -17.92 41.82 2.93
N GLN A 38 -17.26 42.77 3.58
CA GLN A 38 -16.08 42.51 4.41
C GLN A 38 -16.41 41.64 5.61
N GLN A 39 -17.55 41.84 6.27
CA GLN A 39 -18.00 40.97 7.38
C GLN A 39 -18.36 39.56 6.91
N LEU A 40 -19.00 39.41 5.74
CA LEU A 40 -19.29 38.10 5.16
C LEU A 40 -18.02 37.34 4.78
N ALA A 41 -17.00 38.05 4.30
CA ALA A 41 -15.71 37.48 3.95
C ALA A 41 -14.81 37.22 5.17
N ALA A 42 -15.00 37.96 6.27
CA ALA A 42 -14.24 37.81 7.51
C ALA A 42 -14.63 36.50 8.21
N GLY A 43 -13.75 35.49 8.10
CA GLY A 43 -13.95 34.15 8.65
C GLY A 43 -13.98 33.05 7.59
N LEU A 44 -13.98 33.41 6.30
CA LEU A 44 -13.89 32.46 5.20
C LEU A 44 -12.44 32.31 4.72
N THR A 45 -12.04 31.07 4.43
CA THR A 45 -10.75 30.79 3.77
C THR A 45 -10.81 31.16 2.29
N SER A 46 -9.64 31.30 1.64
CA SER A 46 -9.56 31.61 0.21
C SER A 46 -10.32 30.59 -0.66
N GLN A 47 -10.32 29.31 -0.29
CA GLN A 47 -11.04 28.26 -1.00
C GLN A 47 -12.57 28.38 -0.83
N GLN A 48 -13.03 28.81 0.35
CA GLN A 48 -14.46 29.05 0.62
C GLN A 48 -14.98 30.29 -0.10
N LEU A 49 -14.15 31.34 -0.24
CA LEU A 49 -14.49 32.52 -1.03
C LEU A 49 -14.62 32.19 -2.53
N VAL A 50 -13.72 31.35 -3.06
CA VAL A 50 -13.81 30.84 -4.45
C VAL A 50 -15.08 30.02 -4.64
N TRP A 51 -15.42 29.12 -3.71
CA TRP A 51 -16.67 28.36 -3.76
C TRP A 51 -17.92 29.26 -3.72
N LEU A 52 -17.95 30.26 -2.84
CA LEU A 52 -19.06 31.21 -2.71
C LEU A 52 -19.27 32.03 -3.99
N SER A 53 -18.18 32.42 -4.66
CA SER A 53 -18.27 33.10 -5.97
C SER A 53 -18.92 32.22 -7.03
N GLY A 54 -18.60 30.92 -7.07
CA GLY A 54 -19.21 29.94 -7.97
C GLY A 54 -20.70 29.72 -7.68
N TYR A 55 -21.08 29.68 -6.39
CA TYR A 55 -22.48 29.58 -5.96
C TYR A 55 -23.31 30.79 -6.39
N LEU A 56 -22.79 32.02 -6.19
CA LEU A 56 -23.46 33.26 -6.59
C LEU A 56 -23.56 33.38 -8.12
N TYR A 57 -22.52 32.97 -8.85
CA TYR A 57 -22.53 32.89 -10.32
C TYR A 57 -23.60 31.90 -10.82
N GLY A 58 -23.71 30.72 -10.18
CA GLY A 58 -24.73 29.73 -10.50
C GLY A 58 -26.16 30.21 -10.27
N ARG A 59 -26.40 31.02 -9.23
CA ARG A 59 -27.71 31.64 -8.99
C ARG A 59 -28.00 32.80 -9.95
N ALA A 60 -26.99 33.57 -10.35
CA ALA A 60 -27.15 34.63 -11.35
C ALA A 60 -27.51 34.06 -12.74
N GLY A 61 -27.07 32.84 -13.05
CA GLY A 61 -27.43 32.12 -14.28
C GLY A 61 -28.84 31.51 -14.30
N ALA A 62 -29.61 31.58 -13.22
CA ALA A 62 -30.93 30.94 -13.13
C ALA A 62 -32.11 31.83 -13.61
N ALA A 63 -31.86 33.03 -14.15
CA ALA A 63 -32.91 33.99 -14.50
C ALA A 63 -32.71 34.63 -15.89
N ALA A 64 -32.79 33.86 -16.97
CA ALA A 64 -33.35 34.28 -18.27
C ALA A 64 -33.35 33.11 -19.29
N PRO A 65 -34.44 32.85 -20.04
CA PRO A 65 -34.43 31.89 -21.13
C PRO A 65 -33.84 32.56 -22.37
N VAL A 66 -32.56 32.33 -22.64
CA VAL A 66 -31.99 32.65 -23.95
C VAL A 66 -32.00 31.36 -24.76
N ALA A 67 -32.77 31.35 -25.83
CA ALA A 67 -32.75 30.29 -26.83
C ALA A 67 -31.34 30.20 -27.43
N ALA A 68 -30.50 29.36 -26.84
CA ALA A 68 -29.22 28.99 -27.42
C ALA A 68 -29.52 28.02 -28.57
N VAL A 69 -29.24 28.47 -29.79
CA VAL A 69 -29.03 27.58 -30.92
C VAL A 69 -27.88 26.67 -30.51
N ALA A 70 -28.22 25.43 -30.14
CA ALA A 70 -27.22 24.42 -29.84
C ALA A 70 -26.34 24.24 -31.10
N PRO A 71 -25.02 24.38 -31.01
CA PRO A 71 -24.20 23.71 -32.00
C PRO A 71 -24.52 22.23 -31.85
N ALA A 72 -24.86 21.56 -32.95
CA ALA A 72 -24.97 20.12 -32.97
C ALA A 72 -23.63 19.58 -32.45
N VAL A 73 -23.64 19.14 -31.19
CA VAL A 73 -22.55 18.34 -30.63
C VAL A 73 -22.63 17.06 -31.43
N ALA A 74 -21.82 16.97 -32.48
CA ALA A 74 -21.46 15.69 -33.05
C ALA A 74 -21.08 14.82 -31.85
N GLU A 75 -21.77 13.70 -31.68
CA GLU A 75 -21.41 12.69 -30.68
C GLU A 75 -19.91 12.46 -30.80
N ALA A 76 -19.16 13.03 -29.85
CA ALA A 76 -17.79 12.64 -29.65
C ALA A 76 -17.88 11.15 -29.34
N ALA A 77 -17.41 10.32 -30.28
CA ALA A 77 -17.33 8.88 -30.11
C ALA A 77 -16.86 8.61 -28.68
N ALA A 78 -17.69 7.92 -27.88
CA ALA A 78 -17.45 7.71 -26.47
C ALA A 78 -16.00 7.25 -26.28
N ALA A 79 -15.15 8.12 -25.73
CA ALA A 79 -13.76 7.78 -25.50
C ALA A 79 -13.75 6.52 -24.64
N SER A 80 -13.17 5.43 -25.15
CA SER A 80 -13.12 4.15 -24.45
C SER A 80 -12.54 4.38 -23.05
N ARG A 81 -13.39 4.26 -22.04
CA ARG A 81 -13.06 4.54 -20.65
C ARG A 81 -12.04 3.50 -20.17
N LEU A 82 -10.92 3.98 -19.63
CA LEU A 82 -9.88 3.13 -19.06
C LEU A 82 -10.29 2.72 -17.65
N THR A 83 -10.57 1.45 -17.42
CA THR A 83 -10.82 0.89 -16.09
C THR A 83 -9.55 0.25 -15.55
N ILE A 84 -9.19 0.57 -14.30
CA ILE A 84 -8.05 -0.03 -13.59
C ILE A 84 -8.61 -0.72 -12.35
N LEU A 85 -8.60 -2.05 -12.34
CA LEU A 85 -9.03 -2.84 -11.19
C LEU A 85 -7.81 -3.22 -10.35
N PHE A 86 -7.91 -3.07 -9.04
CA PHE A 86 -6.88 -3.56 -8.14
C PHE A 86 -7.41 -4.56 -7.11
N GLY A 87 -6.65 -5.63 -6.89
CA GLY A 87 -6.89 -6.60 -5.82
C GLY A 87 -5.68 -6.60 -4.89
N SER A 88 -5.87 -6.12 -3.65
CA SER A 88 -4.76 -5.95 -2.70
C SER A 88 -5.11 -6.47 -1.31
N GLN A 89 -4.11 -7.02 -0.61
CA GLN A 89 -4.21 -7.36 0.80
C GLN A 89 -3.64 -6.26 1.70
N THR A 90 -2.43 -5.79 1.40
CA THR A 90 -1.69 -4.80 2.21
C THR A 90 -1.62 -3.42 1.56
N GLY A 91 -2.24 -3.21 0.40
CA GLY A 91 -2.28 -1.91 -0.30
C GLY A 91 -1.28 -1.76 -1.45
N ASN A 92 -0.29 -2.65 -1.61
CA ASN A 92 0.72 -2.55 -2.68
C ASN A 92 0.13 -2.50 -4.10
N SER A 93 -0.86 -3.35 -4.40
CA SER A 93 -1.55 -3.33 -5.70
C SER A 93 -2.38 -2.07 -5.89
N LYS A 94 -2.94 -1.50 -4.82
CA LYS A 94 -3.63 -0.20 -4.86
C LYS A 94 -2.63 0.92 -5.20
N LYS A 95 -1.46 0.93 -4.56
CA LYS A 95 -0.37 1.87 -4.83
C LYS A 95 0.09 1.77 -6.29
N ALA A 96 0.34 0.56 -6.79
CA ALA A 96 0.70 0.33 -8.19
C ALA A 96 -0.40 0.82 -9.15
N ALA A 97 -1.67 0.52 -8.88
CA ALA A 97 -2.78 1.05 -9.67
C ALA A 97 -2.86 2.58 -9.66
N GLY A 98 -2.50 3.22 -8.54
CA GLY A 98 -2.34 4.66 -8.41
C GLY A 98 -1.27 5.22 -9.36
N LEU A 99 -0.08 4.61 -9.38
CA LEU A 99 1.01 4.99 -10.30
C LEU A 99 0.58 4.89 -11.77
N VAL A 100 -0.12 3.80 -12.13
CA VAL A 100 -0.66 3.61 -13.49
C VAL A 100 -1.71 4.67 -13.82
N ALA A 101 -2.59 5.01 -12.88
CA ALA A 101 -3.61 6.03 -13.07
C ALA A 101 -3.01 7.43 -13.23
N GLU A 102 -1.97 7.78 -12.47
CA GLU A 102 -1.24 9.03 -12.63
C GLU A 102 -0.58 9.12 -14.01
N ALA A 103 0.09 8.06 -14.45
CA ALA A 103 0.67 8.00 -15.79
C ALA A 103 -0.41 8.17 -16.88
N ALA A 104 -1.57 7.53 -16.72
CA ALA A 104 -2.69 7.66 -17.66
C ALA A 104 -3.26 9.08 -17.72
N ARG A 105 -3.44 9.73 -16.56
CA ARG A 105 -3.91 11.13 -16.47
C ARG A 105 -2.96 12.11 -17.12
N ARG A 106 -1.64 11.92 -16.97
CA ARG A 106 -0.62 12.74 -17.66
C ARG A 106 -0.73 12.68 -19.19
N ARG A 107 -1.30 11.60 -19.73
CA ARG A 107 -1.57 11.40 -21.16
C ARG A 107 -2.99 11.81 -21.59
N GLY A 108 -3.74 12.49 -20.72
CA GLY A 108 -5.10 12.97 -21.02
C GLY A 108 -6.20 11.91 -20.95
N LEU A 109 -5.88 10.69 -20.51
CA LEU A 109 -6.88 9.65 -20.28
C LEU A 109 -7.61 9.90 -18.95
N GLN A 110 -8.84 9.38 -18.85
CA GLN A 110 -9.64 9.44 -17.62
C GLN A 110 -9.75 8.03 -17.00
N PRO A 111 -8.72 7.57 -16.25
CA PRO A 111 -8.75 6.25 -15.63
C PRO A 111 -9.77 6.21 -14.49
N GLN A 112 -10.55 5.14 -14.43
CA GLN A 112 -11.34 4.79 -13.26
C GLN A 112 -10.66 3.67 -12.49
N VAL A 113 -10.09 4.02 -11.33
CA VAL A 113 -9.49 3.05 -10.41
C VAL A 113 -10.57 2.50 -9.49
N ARG A 114 -10.73 1.17 -9.41
CA ARG A 114 -11.69 0.50 -8.51
C ARG A 114 -11.05 -0.66 -7.75
N ASP A 115 -11.43 -0.79 -6.49
CA ASP A 115 -11.16 -1.99 -5.68
C ASP A 115 -12.00 -3.15 -6.25
N MET A 116 -11.39 -4.32 -6.42
CA MET A 116 -12.09 -5.52 -6.89
C MET A 116 -13.20 -5.96 -5.94
N ASN A 117 -13.10 -5.66 -4.64
CA ASN A 117 -14.11 -6.02 -3.65
C ASN A 117 -15.46 -5.33 -3.92
N ASP A 118 -15.39 -4.12 -4.48
CA ASP A 118 -16.53 -3.26 -4.76
C ASP A 118 -16.91 -3.28 -6.25
N TYR A 119 -16.25 -4.11 -7.07
CA TYR A 119 -16.47 -4.19 -8.51
C TYR A 119 -17.60 -5.17 -8.86
N PRO A 120 -18.70 -4.71 -9.48
CA PRO A 120 -19.77 -5.61 -9.91
C PRO A 120 -19.30 -6.49 -11.08
N THR A 121 -19.21 -7.80 -10.88
CA THR A 121 -18.77 -8.78 -11.91
C THR A 121 -19.52 -8.66 -13.24
N LYS A 122 -20.79 -8.27 -13.20
CA LYS A 122 -21.64 -8.03 -14.38
C LYS A 122 -21.17 -6.90 -15.30
N ASP A 123 -20.38 -5.95 -14.77
CA ASP A 123 -19.87 -4.79 -15.52
C ASP A 123 -18.75 -5.22 -16.49
N LEU A 124 -18.08 -6.35 -16.21
CA LEU A 124 -16.95 -6.86 -17.02
C LEU A 124 -17.31 -7.05 -18.50
N LYS A 125 -18.54 -7.47 -18.81
CA LYS A 125 -19.00 -7.67 -20.19
C LYS A 125 -19.07 -6.37 -21.01
N THR A 126 -19.08 -5.21 -20.35
CA THR A 126 -19.15 -3.89 -20.98
C THR A 126 -17.80 -3.17 -21.01
N GLU A 127 -16.79 -3.73 -20.36
CA GLU A 127 -15.44 -3.17 -20.37
C GLU A 127 -14.81 -3.33 -21.76
N GLN A 128 -14.26 -2.24 -22.29
CA GLN A 128 -13.49 -2.25 -23.54
C GLN A 128 -11.99 -2.13 -23.28
N LEU A 129 -11.60 -1.49 -22.18
CA LEU A 129 -10.21 -1.21 -21.86
C LEU A 129 -9.96 -1.40 -20.36
N LEU A 130 -9.29 -2.50 -20.00
CA LEU A 130 -9.12 -2.95 -18.62
C LEU A 130 -7.65 -3.17 -18.27
N LEU A 131 -7.17 -2.52 -17.22
CA LEU A 131 -5.90 -2.87 -16.59
C LEU A 131 -6.18 -3.57 -15.27
N VAL A 132 -5.57 -4.73 -15.06
CA VAL A 132 -5.68 -5.50 -13.83
C VAL A 132 -4.37 -5.37 -13.06
N VAL A 133 -4.45 -4.95 -11.80
CA VAL A 133 -3.30 -4.84 -10.89
C VAL A 133 -3.57 -5.70 -9.65
N VAL A 134 -2.95 -6.88 -9.53
CA VAL A 134 -3.36 -7.85 -8.52
C VAL A 134 -2.18 -8.51 -7.83
N SER A 135 -2.22 -8.58 -6.49
CA SER A 135 -1.23 -9.34 -5.70
C SER A 135 -1.58 -10.83 -5.65
N THR A 136 -0.62 -11.68 -5.34
CA THR A 136 -0.83 -13.09 -4.97
C THR A 136 -0.55 -13.31 -3.49
N GLN A 137 -1.31 -14.19 -2.86
CA GLN A 137 -1.28 -14.47 -1.43
C GLN A 137 -0.89 -15.93 -1.17
N GLY A 138 0.08 -16.15 -0.28
CA GLY A 138 0.40 -17.49 0.23
C GLY A 138 0.77 -18.47 -0.88
N GLU A 139 0.02 -19.57 -0.98
CA GLU A 139 0.23 -20.65 -1.95
C GLU A 139 -0.52 -20.39 -3.27
N GLY A 140 -0.45 -19.16 -3.80
CA GLY A 140 -1.01 -18.80 -5.10
C GLY A 140 -2.42 -18.17 -5.08
N ASP A 141 -3.02 -18.01 -3.91
CA ASP A 141 -4.40 -17.55 -3.76
C ASP A 141 -4.56 -16.05 -4.10
N PRO A 142 -5.73 -15.63 -4.63
CA PRO A 142 -6.05 -14.21 -4.76
C PRO A 142 -6.18 -13.53 -3.38
N PRO A 143 -5.94 -12.22 -3.28
CA PRO A 143 -6.32 -11.45 -2.09
C PRO A 143 -7.83 -11.46 -1.94
N ILE A 144 -8.31 -11.31 -0.70
CA ILE A 144 -9.74 -11.33 -0.37
C ILE A 144 -10.54 -10.39 -1.27
N ALA A 145 -10.01 -9.20 -1.53
CA ALA A 145 -10.63 -8.21 -2.40
C ALA A 145 -10.86 -8.71 -3.84
N ALA A 146 -10.05 -9.65 -4.34
CA ALA A 146 -10.13 -10.20 -5.69
C ALA A 146 -10.89 -11.53 -5.77
N GLU A 147 -11.14 -12.22 -4.66
CA GLU A 147 -11.70 -13.59 -4.64
C GLU A 147 -12.99 -13.73 -5.45
N GLU A 148 -13.97 -12.83 -5.26
CA GLU A 148 -15.27 -12.91 -5.95
C GLU A 148 -15.12 -12.77 -7.47
N LEU A 149 -14.32 -11.80 -7.92
CA LEU A 149 -14.07 -11.56 -9.34
C LEU A 149 -13.26 -12.70 -9.97
N HIS A 150 -12.25 -13.20 -9.26
CA HIS A 150 -11.40 -14.31 -9.67
C HIS A 150 -12.21 -15.60 -9.85
N GLN A 151 -13.02 -15.97 -8.85
CA GLN A 151 -13.92 -17.13 -8.94
C GLN A 151 -14.95 -16.97 -10.06
N PHE A 152 -15.52 -15.77 -10.23
CA PHE A 152 -16.44 -15.49 -11.32
C PHE A 152 -15.77 -15.72 -12.68
N LEU A 153 -14.58 -15.15 -12.89
CA LEU A 153 -13.80 -15.28 -14.13
C LEU A 153 -13.49 -16.74 -14.45
N LEU A 154 -13.06 -17.54 -13.47
CA LEU A 154 -12.72 -18.95 -13.66
C LEU A 154 -13.95 -19.85 -13.87
N SER A 155 -15.14 -19.40 -13.45
CA SER A 155 -16.36 -20.19 -13.60
C SER A 155 -16.88 -20.23 -15.05
N SER A 156 -17.83 -21.14 -15.32
CA SER A 156 -18.58 -21.19 -16.57
C SER A 156 -19.57 -20.03 -16.76
N ARG A 157 -19.78 -19.20 -15.73
CA ARG A 157 -20.70 -18.04 -15.77
C ARG A 157 -20.07 -16.80 -16.42
N ALA A 158 -18.74 -16.76 -16.57
CA ALA A 158 -18.06 -15.65 -17.21
C ALA A 158 -18.44 -15.57 -18.69
N SER A 159 -18.93 -14.39 -19.10
CA SER A 159 -19.29 -14.15 -20.51
C SER A 159 -18.06 -14.03 -21.39
N LYS A 160 -18.21 -14.26 -22.70
CA LYS A 160 -17.16 -13.94 -23.68
C LYS A 160 -16.93 -12.42 -23.73
N LEU A 161 -15.69 -12.03 -23.95
CA LEU A 161 -15.17 -10.66 -23.89
C LEU A 161 -14.46 -10.27 -25.20
N PRO A 162 -15.11 -10.41 -26.38
CA PRO A 162 -14.43 -10.21 -27.67
C PRO A 162 -13.97 -8.76 -27.90
N ASP A 163 -14.63 -7.80 -27.27
CA ASP A 163 -14.35 -6.36 -27.41
C ASP A 163 -13.36 -5.84 -26.35
N LEU A 164 -12.96 -6.69 -25.40
CA LEU A 164 -12.09 -6.31 -24.30
C LEU A 164 -10.63 -6.27 -24.75
N GLN A 165 -9.98 -5.14 -24.52
CA GLN A 165 -8.52 -5.02 -24.55
C GLN A 165 -8.01 -4.90 -23.11
N TYR A 166 -6.97 -5.67 -22.77
CA TYR A 166 -6.49 -5.68 -21.38
C TYR A 166 -4.97 -5.84 -21.25
N ALA A 167 -4.44 -5.50 -20.09
CA ALA A 167 -3.12 -5.91 -19.63
C ALA A 167 -3.15 -6.19 -18.13
N VAL A 168 -2.23 -7.04 -17.66
CA VAL A 168 -2.14 -7.44 -16.26
C VAL A 168 -0.76 -7.10 -15.70
N LEU A 169 -0.76 -6.45 -14.54
CA LEU A 169 0.41 -6.25 -13.69
C LEU A 169 0.18 -7.06 -12.41
N ALA A 170 1.02 -8.06 -12.20
CA ALA A 170 0.94 -8.97 -11.06
C ALA A 170 2.00 -8.61 -10.02
N LEU A 171 1.66 -8.65 -8.73
CA LEU A 171 2.59 -8.46 -7.64
C LEU A 171 2.75 -9.76 -6.85
N GLY A 172 3.99 -10.15 -6.57
CA GLY A 172 4.31 -11.32 -5.77
C GLY A 172 5.65 -11.17 -5.06
N ASP A 173 6.12 -12.27 -4.48
CA ASP A 173 7.47 -12.37 -3.93
C ASP A 173 8.14 -13.64 -4.50
N LYS A 174 9.31 -13.47 -5.12
CA LYS A 174 10.06 -14.58 -5.74
C LYS A 174 10.55 -15.63 -4.71
N SER A 175 10.42 -15.38 -3.41
CA SER A 175 10.64 -16.42 -2.39
C SER A 175 9.55 -17.50 -2.37
N TYR A 176 8.37 -17.21 -2.94
CA TYR A 176 7.27 -18.17 -3.05
C TYR A 176 7.31 -18.89 -4.39
N LEU A 177 6.97 -20.18 -4.38
CA LEU A 177 6.96 -20.99 -5.61
C LEU A 177 5.90 -20.51 -6.61
N GLN A 178 4.73 -20.12 -6.10
CA GLN A 178 3.60 -19.64 -6.88
C GLN A 178 3.68 -18.11 -7.10
N PHE A 179 4.85 -17.64 -7.53
CA PHE A 179 5.10 -16.22 -7.80
C PHE A 179 4.12 -15.68 -8.84
N CYS A 180 3.34 -14.65 -8.46
CA CYS A 180 2.36 -13.96 -9.31
C CYS A 180 1.24 -14.85 -9.89
N GLN A 181 0.96 -16.02 -9.30
CA GLN A 181 -0.02 -16.99 -9.80
C GLN A 181 -1.40 -16.40 -10.07
N THR A 182 -1.92 -15.54 -9.18
CA THR A 182 -3.21 -14.89 -9.36
C THR A 182 -3.23 -14.01 -10.62
N GLY A 183 -2.17 -13.23 -10.83
CA GLY A 183 -2.06 -12.39 -12.03
C GLY A 183 -1.93 -13.23 -13.30
N PHE A 184 -1.23 -14.36 -13.23
CA PHE A 184 -1.19 -15.35 -14.32
C PHE A 184 -2.59 -15.87 -14.67
N GLU A 185 -3.39 -16.25 -13.67
CA GLU A 185 -4.74 -16.77 -13.89
C GLU A 185 -5.70 -15.73 -14.46
N PHE A 186 -5.64 -14.48 -13.98
CA PHE A 186 -6.39 -13.37 -14.57
C PHE A 186 -6.03 -13.16 -16.04
N ASP A 187 -4.73 -13.06 -16.35
CA ASP A 187 -4.25 -12.87 -17.71
C ASP A 187 -4.68 -14.02 -18.64
N GLN A 188 -4.43 -15.27 -18.23
CA GLN A 188 -4.81 -16.44 -19.01
C GLN A 188 -6.33 -16.46 -19.24
N ARG A 189 -7.11 -16.25 -18.19
CA ARG A 189 -8.57 -16.39 -18.28
C ARG A 189 -9.22 -15.31 -19.13
N LEU A 190 -8.75 -14.07 -19.05
CA LEU A 190 -9.24 -12.98 -19.90
C LEU A 190 -8.98 -13.28 -21.39
N ALA A 191 -7.84 -13.89 -21.73
CA ALA A 191 -7.58 -14.34 -23.10
C ALA A 191 -8.54 -15.45 -23.56
N GLU A 192 -8.76 -16.47 -22.75
CA GLU A 192 -9.66 -17.60 -23.07
C GLU A 192 -11.12 -17.14 -23.28
N LEU A 193 -11.52 -16.06 -22.61
CA LEU A 193 -12.81 -15.42 -22.78
C LEU A 193 -12.89 -14.56 -24.05
N GLY A 194 -11.79 -14.34 -24.76
CA GLY A 194 -11.74 -13.61 -26.04
C GLY A 194 -11.12 -12.21 -25.95
N GLY A 195 -10.65 -11.80 -24.77
CA GLY A 195 -9.97 -10.52 -24.59
C GLY A 195 -8.63 -10.47 -25.31
N ARG A 196 -8.27 -9.29 -25.82
CA ARG A 196 -7.02 -9.03 -26.52
C ARG A 196 -5.99 -8.38 -25.59
N ARG A 197 -4.82 -9.01 -25.45
CA ARG A 197 -3.69 -8.44 -24.70
C ARG A 197 -3.14 -7.19 -25.38
N LEU A 198 -2.98 -6.11 -24.61
CA LEU A 198 -2.31 -4.87 -24.99
C LEU A 198 -0.79 -5.02 -24.86
N ALA A 199 -0.34 -5.64 -23.76
CA ALA A 199 1.05 -5.97 -23.50
C ALA A 199 1.11 -7.34 -22.83
N GLU A 200 2.29 -7.95 -22.80
CA GLU A 200 2.53 -9.12 -21.96
C GLU A 200 2.33 -8.77 -20.48
N ARG A 201 1.92 -9.77 -19.71
CA ARG A 201 1.80 -9.65 -18.25
C ARG A 201 3.18 -9.31 -17.67
N LEU A 202 3.22 -8.36 -16.74
CA LEU A 202 4.40 -8.07 -15.94
C LEU A 202 4.24 -8.68 -14.55
N ASP A 203 5.23 -9.46 -14.11
CA ASP A 203 5.29 -10.07 -12.78
C ASP A 203 6.33 -9.33 -11.93
N CYS A 204 5.87 -8.49 -11.00
CA CYS A 204 6.70 -7.68 -10.11
C CYS A 204 7.00 -8.42 -8.81
N ASP A 205 8.24 -8.30 -8.34
CA ASP A 205 8.67 -8.73 -7.01
C ASP A 205 8.32 -7.66 -5.94
N VAL A 206 8.77 -7.84 -4.69
CA VAL A 206 8.47 -6.91 -3.57
C VAL A 206 8.89 -5.46 -3.81
N THR A 207 9.84 -5.22 -4.72
CA THR A 207 10.25 -3.89 -5.21
C THR A 207 9.63 -3.64 -6.57
N PHE A 208 8.43 -3.06 -6.62
CA PHE A 208 7.60 -3.05 -7.84
C PHE A 208 7.44 -1.67 -8.48
N GLU A 209 7.76 -0.57 -7.80
CA GLU A 209 7.35 0.77 -8.24
C GLU A 209 7.96 1.18 -9.59
N ASP A 210 9.22 0.83 -9.84
CA ASP A 210 9.90 1.21 -11.08
C ASP A 210 9.45 0.39 -12.28
N GLU A 211 9.34 -0.93 -12.09
CA GLU A 211 8.80 -1.84 -13.09
C GLU A 211 7.35 -1.43 -13.44
N THR A 212 6.56 -1.04 -12.43
CA THR A 212 5.20 -0.52 -12.62
C THR A 212 5.19 0.74 -13.48
N ARG A 213 6.08 1.71 -13.22
CA ARG A 213 6.16 2.95 -14.01
C ARG A 213 6.53 2.64 -15.46
N GLN A 214 7.52 1.79 -15.69
CA GLN A 214 7.95 1.42 -17.04
C GLN A 214 6.83 0.71 -17.81
N TRP A 215 6.17 -0.25 -17.17
CA TRP A 215 5.04 -0.98 -17.75
C TRP A 215 3.86 -0.07 -18.05
N ALA A 216 3.55 0.87 -17.15
CA ALA A 216 2.48 1.84 -17.38
C ALA A 216 2.77 2.68 -18.63
N GLU A 217 3.98 3.20 -18.79
CA GLU A 217 4.34 3.98 -19.98
C GLU A 217 4.25 3.13 -21.28
N GLN A 218 4.65 1.85 -21.23
CA GLN A 218 4.54 0.93 -22.37
C GLN A 218 3.08 0.66 -22.76
N VAL A 219 2.25 0.25 -21.79
CA VAL A 219 0.84 -0.10 -22.02
C VAL A 219 0.05 1.11 -22.49
N LEU A 220 0.26 2.28 -21.86
CA LEU A 220 -0.44 3.51 -22.24
C LEU A 220 -0.02 4.01 -23.63
N SER A 221 1.23 3.77 -24.06
CA SER A 221 1.64 4.04 -25.44
C SER A 221 0.89 3.15 -26.42
N ARG A 222 0.75 1.87 -26.09
CA ARG A 222 -0.01 0.94 -26.92
C ARG A 222 -1.49 1.29 -27.03
N ILE A 223 -2.09 1.75 -25.93
CA ILE A 223 -3.46 2.26 -25.91
C ILE A 223 -3.59 3.46 -26.86
N ALA A 224 -2.66 4.40 -26.82
CA ALA A 224 -2.67 5.57 -27.70
C ALA A 224 -2.51 5.21 -29.18
N GLU A 225 -1.71 4.20 -29.52
CA GLU A 225 -1.56 3.70 -30.90
C GLU A 225 -2.83 3.03 -31.45
N LEU A 226 -3.62 2.40 -30.58
CA LEU A 226 -4.81 1.65 -30.95
C LEU A 226 -6.08 2.51 -30.97
N GLN A 227 -6.03 3.70 -30.38
CA GLN A 227 -7.11 4.68 -30.51
C GLN A 227 -6.99 5.40 -31.87
N PRO A 228 -8.11 5.59 -32.60
CA PRO A 228 -8.08 6.35 -33.83
C PRO A 228 -7.55 7.75 -33.55
N ALA A 229 -6.61 8.22 -34.38
CA ALA A 229 -6.09 9.58 -34.28
C ALA A 229 -7.27 10.57 -34.22
N PRO A 230 -7.24 11.57 -33.32
CA PRO A 230 -8.25 12.61 -33.34
C PRO A 230 -8.29 13.19 -34.76
N VAL A 231 -9.46 13.11 -35.40
CA VAL A 231 -9.70 13.76 -36.68
C VAL A 231 -9.28 15.22 -36.49
N PRO A 232 -8.38 15.79 -37.32
CA PRO A 232 -8.00 17.17 -37.19
C PRO A 232 -9.26 18.01 -37.39
N VAL A 233 -9.81 18.50 -36.29
CA VAL A 233 -10.82 19.55 -36.34
C VAL A 233 -10.08 20.73 -36.92
N THR A 234 -10.41 21.08 -38.16
CA THR A 234 -9.91 22.30 -38.82
C THR A 234 -10.02 23.45 -37.82
N ALA A 235 -8.88 24.09 -37.56
CA ALA A 235 -8.76 25.20 -36.65
C ALA A 235 -9.78 26.29 -36.99
N GLY A 236 -10.92 26.27 -36.30
CA GLY A 236 -11.75 27.45 -36.12
C GLY A 236 -10.98 28.36 -35.19
N VAL A 237 -10.59 29.53 -35.71
CA VAL A 237 -9.84 30.57 -35.01
C VAL A 237 -10.37 30.76 -33.59
N ALA A 238 -9.62 30.29 -32.60
CA ALA A 238 -9.85 30.64 -31.21
C ALA A 238 -9.45 32.10 -31.04
N VAL A 239 -10.45 32.99 -30.96
CA VAL A 239 -10.23 34.37 -30.57
C VAL A 239 -9.84 34.36 -29.10
N ALA A 240 -8.55 34.56 -28.82
CA ALA A 240 -8.05 34.74 -27.47
C ALA A 240 -8.67 36.00 -26.85
N ALA A 241 -9.47 35.82 -25.81
CA ALA A 241 -9.87 36.93 -24.94
C ALA A 241 -8.65 37.34 -24.08
N PRO A 242 -8.34 38.64 -23.94
CA PRO A 242 -7.16 39.07 -23.21
C PRO A 242 -7.37 38.88 -21.72
N VAL A 243 -6.48 38.13 -21.08
CA VAL A 243 -6.36 38.10 -19.62
C VAL A 243 -5.64 39.38 -19.22
N VAL A 244 -6.37 40.33 -18.64
CA VAL A 244 -5.79 41.54 -18.05
C VAL A 244 -5.12 41.14 -16.74
N ALA A 245 -3.78 41.07 -16.75
CA ALA A 245 -2.98 40.91 -15.56
C ALA A 245 -3.04 42.21 -14.73
N VAL A 246 -3.70 42.16 -13.58
CA VAL A 246 -3.63 43.22 -12.57
C VAL A 246 -2.34 43.00 -11.77
N VAL A 247 -1.30 43.76 -12.08
CA VAL A 247 -0.09 43.88 -11.28
C VAL A 247 -0.41 44.73 -10.05
N GLY A 248 -0.78 44.07 -8.96
CA GLY A 248 -0.85 44.68 -7.63
C GLY A 248 0.55 44.69 -7.01
N ALA A 249 1.20 45.85 -6.98
CA ALA A 249 2.39 46.07 -6.17
C ALA A 249 1.99 46.11 -4.69
N GLY A 250 2.03 44.95 -4.04
CA GLY A 250 1.84 44.78 -2.60
C GLY A 250 3.02 44.03 -2.02
N TYR A 251 3.76 44.69 -1.15
CA TYR A 251 4.87 44.14 -0.36
C TYR A 251 4.33 42.98 0.49
N ALA A 252 4.51 41.75 0.05
CA ALA A 252 4.31 40.56 0.88
C ALA A 252 5.62 40.32 1.66
N PRO A 253 5.60 40.18 2.99
CA PRO A 253 6.78 39.72 3.70
C PRO A 253 7.13 38.33 3.17
N GLU A 254 8.41 38.14 2.85
CA GLU A 254 8.98 36.87 2.44
C GLU A 254 8.82 35.87 3.59
N VAL A 255 7.69 35.17 3.62
CA VAL A 255 7.55 33.95 4.41
C VAL A 255 8.41 32.93 3.68
N ALA A 256 9.54 32.59 4.29
CA ALA A 256 10.40 31.53 3.79
C ALA A 256 9.53 30.32 3.40
N PRO A 257 9.73 29.71 2.23
CA PRO A 257 9.01 28.50 1.89
C PRO A 257 9.23 27.48 3.01
N LEU A 258 8.14 27.02 3.62
CA LEU A 258 8.18 25.85 4.50
C LEU A 258 8.99 24.77 3.77
N PRO A 259 10.01 24.18 4.41
CA PRO A 259 10.77 23.12 3.76
C PRO A 259 9.78 22.06 3.26
N ALA A 260 9.91 21.68 1.99
CA ALA A 260 9.11 20.59 1.43
C ALA A 260 9.27 19.39 2.36
N ALA A 261 8.16 18.81 2.82
CA ALA A 261 8.17 17.65 3.70
C ALA A 261 9.04 16.56 3.05
N VAL A 262 10.07 16.11 3.77
CA VAL A 262 10.96 15.06 3.28
C VAL A 262 10.15 13.77 3.20
N GLU A 263 9.93 13.27 1.98
CA GLU A 263 9.26 11.98 1.80
C GLU A 263 10.29 10.86 1.99
N TYR A 264 10.04 10.00 2.98
CA TYR A 264 10.83 8.79 3.19
C TYR A 264 10.17 7.58 2.56
N ASN A 265 10.96 6.79 1.85
CA ASN A 265 10.53 5.58 1.13
C ASN A 265 11.75 4.68 0.86
N ALA A 266 11.58 3.59 0.10
CA ALA A 266 12.67 2.67 -0.21
C ALA A 266 13.92 3.33 -0.85
N ARG A 267 13.75 4.46 -1.57
CA ARG A 267 14.86 5.19 -2.21
C ARG A 267 15.51 6.22 -1.29
N ASN A 268 14.74 6.76 -0.35
CA ASN A 268 15.18 7.71 0.64
C ASN A 268 14.70 7.24 2.02
N PRO A 269 15.26 6.17 2.60
CA PRO A 269 14.82 5.70 3.91
C PRO A 269 15.38 6.63 5.00
N PHE A 270 14.61 6.80 6.07
CA PHE A 270 15.00 7.56 7.26
C PHE A 270 15.99 6.76 8.10
N GLY A 271 16.99 7.43 8.68
CA GLY A 271 17.87 6.82 9.66
C GLY A 271 17.27 6.95 11.07
N ALA A 272 16.58 5.91 11.55
CA ALA A 272 16.00 5.88 12.88
C ALA A 272 16.96 5.27 13.90
N GLU A 273 17.28 6.01 14.96
CA GLU A 273 18.10 5.54 16.08
C GLU A 273 17.33 4.52 16.93
N LEU A 274 17.98 3.42 17.32
CA LEU A 274 17.42 2.45 18.26
C LEU A 274 17.56 2.97 19.70
N LEU A 275 16.42 3.30 20.31
CA LEU A 275 16.31 3.84 21.66
C LEU A 275 16.28 2.75 22.72
N GLU A 276 15.51 1.69 22.48
CA GLU A 276 15.34 0.59 23.42
C GLU A 276 15.32 -0.77 22.72
N LYS A 277 15.86 -1.78 23.41
CA LYS A 277 15.92 -3.17 22.98
C LYS A 277 15.75 -4.10 24.16
N ILE A 278 14.57 -4.71 24.27
CA ILE A 278 14.24 -5.62 25.37
C ILE A 278 13.95 -7.00 24.80
N GLN A 279 14.65 -8.02 25.30
CA GLN A 279 14.25 -9.40 25.06
C GLN A 279 13.03 -9.73 25.92
N LEU A 280 11.88 -9.96 25.29
CA LEU A 280 10.59 -10.18 25.95
C LEU A 280 10.44 -11.58 26.54
N ASN A 281 11.21 -12.55 26.04
CA ASN A 281 11.17 -13.91 26.55
C ASN A 281 11.95 -14.04 27.86
N GLY A 282 11.41 -14.83 28.78
CA GLY A 282 12.07 -15.22 30.01
C GLY A 282 13.21 -16.21 29.76
N ARG A 283 14.12 -16.29 30.75
CA ARG A 283 15.27 -17.21 30.73
C ARG A 283 14.81 -18.66 30.50
N GLY A 284 15.44 -19.33 29.53
CA GLY A 284 15.16 -20.73 29.19
C GLY A 284 14.10 -20.93 28.11
N SER A 285 13.52 -19.85 27.55
CA SER A 285 12.71 -19.97 26.34
C SER A 285 13.53 -20.51 25.16
N THR A 286 12.87 -21.29 24.30
CA THR A 286 13.40 -21.66 22.98
C THR A 286 13.11 -20.60 21.92
N LYS A 287 12.43 -19.51 22.28
CA LYS A 287 12.13 -18.37 21.44
C LYS A 287 12.93 -17.16 21.89
N GLU A 288 13.12 -16.26 20.95
CA GLU A 288 13.81 -15.00 21.18
C GLU A 288 13.05 -13.91 20.42
N THR A 289 12.23 -13.16 21.16
CA THR A 289 11.40 -12.07 20.67
C THR A 289 11.85 -10.79 21.35
N TYR A 290 12.09 -9.75 20.54
CA TYR A 290 12.52 -8.44 20.99
C TYR A 290 11.40 -7.42 20.87
N HIS A 291 11.28 -6.55 21.88
CA HIS A 291 10.72 -5.24 21.75
C HIS A 291 11.82 -4.27 21.32
N LEU A 292 11.55 -3.46 20.30
CA LEU A 292 12.48 -2.48 19.76
C LEU A 292 11.77 -1.14 19.65
N GLU A 293 12.42 -0.06 20.09
CA GLU A 293 11.91 1.30 19.99
C GLU A 293 12.85 2.13 19.12
N PHE A 294 12.31 2.79 18.11
CA PHE A 294 13.07 3.61 17.18
C PHE A 294 12.62 5.06 17.26
N SER A 295 13.59 5.97 17.34
CA SER A 295 13.33 7.41 17.27
C SER A 295 12.88 7.82 15.87
N LEU A 296 11.81 8.59 15.81
CA LEU A 296 11.30 9.32 14.65
C LEU A 296 11.50 10.84 14.80
N ALA A 297 12.20 11.29 15.83
CA ALA A 297 12.46 12.71 16.07
C ALA A 297 13.04 13.39 14.82
N ASP A 298 12.60 14.62 14.56
CA ASP A 298 12.99 15.45 13.41
C ASP A 298 12.69 14.88 12.01
N SER A 299 12.11 13.68 11.90
CA SER A 299 11.78 13.07 10.61
C SER A 299 10.49 13.64 10.00
N GLY A 300 9.52 14.02 10.83
CA GLY A 300 8.15 14.30 10.38
C GLY A 300 7.41 13.06 9.84
N LEU A 301 7.94 11.85 10.07
CA LEU A 301 7.23 10.61 9.79
C LEU A 301 5.99 10.50 10.67
N THR A 302 4.91 10.04 10.05
CA THR A 302 3.64 9.76 10.72
C THR A 302 3.17 8.38 10.32
N TYR A 303 2.56 7.66 11.26
CA TYR A 303 1.92 6.37 11.03
C TYR A 303 0.65 6.24 11.87
N GLU A 304 -0.21 5.30 11.52
CA GLU A 304 -1.40 4.94 12.28
C GLU A 304 -1.29 3.47 12.74
N PRO A 305 -1.91 3.09 13.87
CA PRO A 305 -1.98 1.69 14.29
C PRO A 305 -2.43 0.78 13.14
N GLY A 306 -1.72 -0.34 12.98
CA GLY A 306 -1.92 -1.28 11.87
C GLY A 306 -1.13 -0.98 10.60
N ASP A 307 -0.41 0.14 10.53
CA ASP A 307 0.67 0.32 9.55
C ASP A 307 1.87 -0.61 9.86
N ALA A 308 2.75 -0.76 8.87
CA ALA A 308 4.00 -1.49 9.02
C ALA A 308 5.21 -0.55 8.92
N LEU A 309 6.27 -0.87 9.65
CA LEU A 309 7.58 -0.26 9.45
C LEU A 309 8.41 -1.17 8.55
N MET A 310 8.89 -0.60 7.45
CA MET A 310 9.87 -1.25 6.59
C MET A 310 11.25 -1.01 7.16
N VAL A 311 11.99 -2.09 7.41
CA VAL A 311 13.37 -2.05 7.89
C VAL A 311 14.29 -2.61 6.82
N GLN A 312 15.23 -1.81 6.34
CA GLN A 312 16.27 -2.26 5.41
C GLN A 312 17.38 -2.97 6.20
N PRO A 313 17.60 -4.29 5.97
CA PRO A 313 18.59 -5.05 6.72
C PRO A 313 20.00 -4.89 6.15
N ARG A 314 20.97 -5.42 6.89
CA ARG A 314 22.32 -5.73 6.42
C ARG A 314 22.60 -7.21 6.64
N ASN A 315 23.24 -7.87 5.69
CA ASN A 315 23.63 -9.26 5.86
C ASN A 315 24.66 -9.41 6.99
N ARG A 316 24.56 -10.52 7.71
CA ARG A 316 25.48 -10.87 8.79
C ARG A 316 26.91 -10.98 8.23
N PRO A 317 27.93 -10.36 8.86
CA PRO A 317 29.31 -10.43 8.40
C PRO A 317 29.83 -11.86 8.19
N ALA A 318 29.45 -12.79 9.08
CA ALA A 318 29.81 -14.20 8.92
C ALA A 318 29.24 -14.84 7.65
N LEU A 319 27.99 -14.54 7.27
CA LEU A 319 27.41 -15.05 6.02
C LEU A 319 28.11 -14.46 4.79
N VAL A 320 28.44 -13.16 4.83
CA VAL A 320 29.22 -12.51 3.76
C VAL A 320 30.56 -13.20 3.57
N GLN A 321 31.26 -13.48 4.67
CA GLN A 321 32.54 -14.20 4.65
C GLN A 321 32.42 -15.63 4.11
N GLU A 322 31.38 -16.37 4.54
CA GLU A 322 31.10 -17.72 4.01
C GLU A 322 30.84 -17.70 2.50
N VAL A 323 30.11 -16.70 1.99
CA VAL A 323 29.85 -16.52 0.55
C VAL A 323 31.14 -16.20 -0.21
N LEU A 324 31.96 -15.27 0.29
CA LEU A 324 33.24 -14.90 -0.33
C LEU A 324 34.20 -16.09 -0.39
N GLN A 325 34.28 -16.87 0.69
CA GLN A 325 35.09 -18.09 0.77
C GLN A 325 34.60 -19.17 -0.20
N ALA A 326 33.29 -19.43 -0.24
CA ALA A 326 32.70 -20.42 -1.14
C ALA A 326 32.87 -20.02 -2.62
N ALA A 327 32.73 -18.73 -2.94
CA ALA A 327 32.97 -18.19 -4.28
C ALA A 327 34.45 -18.08 -4.65
N ARG A 328 35.36 -18.15 -3.67
CA ARG A 328 36.82 -17.96 -3.82
C ARG A 328 37.17 -16.59 -4.42
N LEU A 329 36.44 -15.56 -3.98
CA LEU A 329 36.58 -14.18 -4.46
C LEU A 329 37.24 -13.28 -3.41
N PRO A 330 38.07 -12.30 -3.83
CA PRO A 330 38.64 -11.33 -2.91
C PRO A 330 37.60 -10.30 -2.46
N GLU A 331 37.69 -9.87 -1.20
CA GLU A 331 36.78 -8.89 -0.58
C GLU A 331 36.63 -7.58 -1.37
N ALA A 332 37.75 -7.11 -1.94
CA ALA A 332 37.86 -5.85 -2.67
C ALA A 332 37.55 -5.97 -4.18
N ALA A 333 36.98 -7.09 -4.64
CA ALA A 333 36.61 -7.23 -6.06
C ALA A 333 35.63 -6.11 -6.45
N PRO A 334 35.89 -5.32 -7.50
CA PRO A 334 35.00 -4.26 -7.91
C PRO A 334 33.72 -4.85 -8.50
N VAL A 335 32.58 -4.30 -8.10
CA VAL A 335 31.27 -4.62 -8.64
C VAL A 335 30.50 -3.35 -8.94
N ARG A 336 29.71 -3.40 -10.01
CA ARG A 336 28.82 -2.32 -10.41
C ARG A 336 27.39 -2.77 -10.24
N LEU A 337 26.67 -2.06 -9.37
CA LEU A 337 25.23 -2.23 -9.15
C LEU A 337 24.54 -0.94 -9.57
N GLU A 338 23.75 -1.02 -10.64
CA GLU A 338 23.14 0.16 -11.26
C GLU A 338 24.20 1.23 -11.62
N ALA A 339 24.13 2.40 -10.97
CA ALA A 339 25.07 3.51 -11.15
C ALA A 339 26.25 3.49 -10.16
N ASP A 340 26.20 2.65 -9.12
CA ASP A 340 27.18 2.62 -8.04
C ASP A 340 28.32 1.64 -8.35
N GLU A 341 29.56 2.06 -8.12
CA GLU A 341 30.74 1.18 -8.09
C GLU A 341 31.12 0.94 -6.63
N LEU A 342 31.11 -0.33 -6.21
CA LEU A 342 31.32 -0.78 -4.84
C LEU A 342 32.37 -1.89 -4.81
N ASP A 343 32.95 -2.14 -3.64
CA ASP A 343 33.59 -3.44 -3.41
C ASP A 343 32.54 -4.54 -3.18
N LEU A 344 32.93 -5.77 -3.47
CA LEU A 344 32.06 -6.94 -3.37
C LEU A 344 31.54 -7.14 -1.94
N THR A 345 32.35 -6.87 -0.93
CA THR A 345 31.95 -7.03 0.49
C THR A 345 30.80 -6.08 0.85
N THR A 346 30.87 -4.82 0.44
CA THR A 346 29.84 -3.80 0.65
C THR A 346 28.56 -4.18 -0.10
N ALA A 347 28.68 -4.60 -1.37
CA ALA A 347 27.55 -5.06 -2.16
C ALA A 347 26.84 -6.27 -1.52
N LEU A 348 27.60 -7.27 -1.08
CA LEU A 348 27.08 -8.46 -0.38
C LEU A 348 26.50 -8.11 1.00
N THR A 349 27.03 -7.10 1.68
CA THR A 349 26.53 -6.70 3.01
C THR A 349 25.22 -5.93 2.91
N GLU A 350 25.09 -5.01 1.95
CA GLU A 350 24.05 -3.98 1.99
C GLU A 350 23.06 -4.03 0.83
N ARG A 351 23.39 -4.70 -0.28
CA ARG A 351 22.64 -4.56 -1.54
C ARG A 351 22.10 -5.88 -2.09
N LEU A 352 22.70 -7.02 -1.76
CA LEU A 352 22.37 -8.32 -2.36
C LEU A 352 21.82 -9.31 -1.32
N GLU A 353 20.77 -10.05 -1.67
CA GLU A 353 20.19 -11.09 -0.81
C GLU A 353 21.08 -12.33 -0.79
N LEU A 354 21.42 -12.79 0.42
CA LEU A 354 22.30 -13.95 0.63
C LEU A 354 21.63 -15.09 1.40
N SER A 355 20.68 -14.78 2.26
CA SER A 355 20.07 -15.71 3.22
C SER A 355 19.02 -16.63 2.61
N VAL A 356 18.50 -16.29 1.42
CA VAL A 356 17.49 -17.06 0.69
C VAL A 356 17.89 -17.21 -0.77
N ILE A 357 17.81 -18.43 -1.30
CA ILE A 357 17.90 -18.69 -2.74
C ILE A 357 16.49 -18.82 -3.32
N THR A 358 16.23 -18.12 -4.40
CA THR A 358 14.97 -18.24 -5.16
C THR A 358 15.18 -19.09 -6.41
N ARG A 359 14.08 -19.52 -7.04
CA ARG A 359 14.13 -20.18 -8.36
C ARG A 359 14.92 -19.35 -9.38
N ASP A 360 14.66 -18.05 -9.45
CA ASP A 360 15.30 -17.11 -10.36
C ASP A 360 16.83 -17.01 -10.13
N VAL A 361 17.27 -16.97 -8.87
CA VAL A 361 18.71 -17.02 -8.54
C VAL A 361 19.31 -18.35 -8.99
N LEU A 362 18.61 -19.47 -8.76
CA LEU A 362 19.07 -20.79 -9.18
C LEU A 362 19.17 -20.93 -10.71
N GLU A 363 18.21 -20.37 -11.46
CA GLU A 363 18.23 -20.32 -12.93
C GLU A 363 19.40 -19.49 -13.45
N ARG A 364 19.62 -18.28 -12.90
CA ARG A 364 20.78 -17.43 -13.25
C ARG A 364 22.10 -18.10 -12.91
N TYR A 365 22.18 -18.77 -11.76
CA TYR A 365 23.37 -19.52 -11.37
C TYR A 365 23.64 -20.71 -12.31
N ALA A 366 22.61 -21.47 -12.69
CA ALA A 366 22.73 -22.58 -13.63
C ALA A 366 23.22 -22.15 -15.02
N ALA A 367 22.93 -20.91 -15.43
CA ALA A 367 23.43 -20.35 -16.69
C ALA A 367 24.94 -20.07 -16.65
N VAL A 368 25.49 -19.63 -15.51
CA VAL A 368 26.93 -19.37 -15.33
C VAL A 368 27.72 -20.59 -14.85
N ALA A 369 27.04 -21.65 -14.40
CA ALA A 369 27.62 -22.90 -13.95
C ALA A 369 27.18 -24.14 -14.78
N PRO A 370 27.31 -24.11 -16.13
CA PRO A 370 26.79 -25.16 -17.02
C PRO A 370 27.43 -26.54 -16.81
N GLN A 371 28.58 -26.61 -16.13
CA GLN A 371 29.26 -27.86 -15.77
C GLN A 371 28.53 -28.69 -14.71
N HIS A 372 27.53 -28.12 -14.04
CA HIS A 372 26.73 -28.80 -13.01
C HIS A 372 25.34 -29.16 -13.55
N PRO A 373 25.17 -30.30 -14.25
CA PRO A 373 23.89 -30.68 -14.88
C PRO A 373 22.76 -30.85 -13.85
N ARG A 374 23.09 -31.22 -12.61
CA ARG A 374 22.15 -31.37 -11.50
C ARG A 374 21.38 -30.09 -11.18
N LEU A 375 21.93 -28.90 -11.44
CA LEU A 375 21.19 -27.64 -11.30
C LEU A 375 19.96 -27.60 -12.21
N ARG A 376 20.08 -28.09 -13.44
CA ARG A 376 18.96 -28.18 -14.39
C ARG A 376 17.97 -29.27 -14.00
N GLU A 377 18.45 -30.37 -13.42
CA GLU A 377 17.58 -31.43 -12.89
C GLU A 377 16.72 -30.92 -11.73
N ILE A 378 17.31 -30.19 -10.78
CA ILE A 378 16.59 -29.55 -9.66
C ILE A 378 15.55 -28.55 -10.18
N LEU A 379 15.92 -27.72 -11.17
CA LEU A 379 15.01 -26.74 -11.77
C LEU A 379 13.85 -27.40 -12.55
N ALA A 380 14.08 -28.57 -13.14
CA ALA A 380 13.06 -29.33 -13.86
C ALA A 380 12.11 -30.09 -12.91
N ASP A 381 12.56 -30.42 -11.70
CA ASP A 381 11.74 -31.05 -10.66
C ASP A 381 10.90 -30.01 -9.90
N THR A 382 9.79 -29.59 -10.50
CA THR A 382 8.86 -28.63 -9.88
C THR A 382 8.38 -29.07 -8.49
N ALA A 383 8.23 -30.38 -8.25
CA ALA A 383 7.74 -30.90 -6.97
C ALA A 383 8.84 -30.86 -5.89
N GLY A 384 10.08 -31.18 -6.25
CA GLY A 384 11.22 -31.17 -5.34
C GLY A 384 11.88 -29.80 -5.15
N LEU A 385 11.68 -28.84 -6.06
CA LEU A 385 12.35 -27.53 -6.05
C LEU A 385 12.15 -26.79 -4.72
N GLY A 386 10.92 -26.74 -4.20
CA GLY A 386 10.63 -26.12 -2.91
C GLY A 386 11.44 -26.73 -1.76
N THR A 387 11.55 -28.06 -1.73
CA THR A 387 12.33 -28.78 -0.72
C THR A 387 13.82 -28.48 -0.86
N TYR A 388 14.33 -28.34 -2.09
CA TYR A 388 15.72 -27.98 -2.30
C TYR A 388 16.02 -26.54 -1.84
N LEU A 389 15.16 -25.58 -2.19
CA LEU A 389 15.35 -24.17 -1.84
C LEU A 389 15.20 -23.92 -0.33
N TYR A 390 14.32 -24.67 0.34
CA TYR A 390 14.00 -24.46 1.74
C TYR A 390 15.24 -24.59 2.65
N GLY A 391 15.54 -23.52 3.38
CA GLY A 391 16.62 -23.47 4.36
C GLY A 391 18.03 -23.32 3.76
N ARG A 392 18.16 -23.19 2.44
CA ARG A 392 19.44 -22.95 1.78
C ARG A 392 19.72 -21.47 1.56
N ASP A 393 20.97 -21.09 1.77
CA ASP A 393 21.49 -19.76 1.48
C ASP A 393 22.56 -19.82 0.38
N VAL A 394 22.98 -18.64 -0.11
CA VAL A 394 23.92 -18.52 -1.23
C VAL A 394 25.24 -19.24 -0.98
N ALA A 395 25.70 -19.30 0.27
CA ALA A 395 26.93 -20.02 0.60
C ALA A 395 26.76 -21.54 0.41
N ASP A 396 25.59 -22.11 0.73
CA ASP A 396 25.30 -23.53 0.44
C ASP A 396 25.32 -23.82 -1.06
N LEU A 397 24.72 -22.94 -1.88
CA LEU A 397 24.68 -23.10 -3.35
C LEU A 397 26.09 -23.10 -3.96
N LEU A 398 26.91 -22.12 -3.57
CA LEU A 398 28.29 -21.99 -4.04
C LEU A 398 29.15 -23.17 -3.59
N THR A 399 28.93 -23.66 -2.37
CA THR A 399 29.64 -24.81 -1.81
C THR A 399 29.26 -26.12 -2.50
N GLU A 400 27.97 -26.34 -2.76
CA GLU A 400 27.48 -27.57 -3.40
C GLU A 400 27.84 -27.61 -4.90
N PHE A 401 27.88 -26.47 -5.57
CA PHE A 401 28.10 -26.36 -7.01
C PHE A 401 29.21 -25.36 -7.35
N PRO A 402 30.48 -25.64 -7.01
CA PRO A 402 31.57 -24.68 -7.18
C PRO A 402 31.83 -24.33 -8.65
N VAL A 403 32.01 -23.04 -8.93
CA VAL A 403 32.35 -22.48 -10.24
C VAL A 403 33.28 -21.28 -10.06
N GLU A 404 34.15 -21.02 -11.04
CA GLU A 404 34.96 -19.80 -11.07
C GLU A 404 34.10 -18.62 -11.53
N LEU A 405 33.92 -17.60 -10.68
CA LEU A 405 33.17 -16.39 -10.99
C LEU A 405 34.08 -15.17 -10.83
N SER A 406 33.76 -14.10 -11.55
CA SER A 406 34.14 -12.74 -11.15
C SER A 406 33.14 -12.18 -10.12
N GLY A 407 33.55 -11.16 -9.37
CA GLY A 407 32.64 -10.42 -8.47
C GLY A 407 31.38 -9.93 -9.19
N GLN A 408 31.54 -9.41 -10.41
CA GLN A 408 30.41 -8.94 -11.22
C GLN A 408 29.45 -10.06 -11.62
N GLN A 409 29.96 -11.26 -11.95
CA GLN A 409 29.11 -12.40 -12.29
C GLN A 409 28.33 -12.89 -11.07
N LEU A 410 28.96 -12.97 -9.90
CA LEU A 410 28.25 -13.30 -8.66
C LEU A 410 27.15 -12.28 -8.38
N ALA A 411 27.48 -10.98 -8.43
CA ALA A 411 26.52 -9.91 -8.22
C ALA A 411 25.32 -9.97 -9.19
N ALA A 412 25.56 -10.30 -10.47
CA ALA A 412 24.51 -10.42 -11.48
C ALA A 412 23.58 -11.65 -11.29
N VAL A 413 24.04 -12.69 -10.60
CA VAL A 413 23.22 -13.87 -10.25
C VAL A 413 22.29 -13.56 -9.08
N LEU A 414 22.74 -12.75 -8.13
CA LEU A 414 21.99 -12.46 -6.91
C LEU A 414 20.85 -11.46 -7.16
N ARG A 415 19.86 -11.45 -6.28
CA ARG A 415 18.77 -10.46 -6.29
C ARG A 415 19.07 -9.33 -5.30
N PRO A 416 18.46 -8.14 -5.46
CA PRO A 416 18.54 -7.09 -4.44
C PRO A 416 18.07 -7.58 -3.07
N LEU A 417 18.71 -7.11 -2.00
CA LEU A 417 18.35 -7.39 -0.61
C LEU A 417 17.04 -6.65 -0.27
N PRO A 418 15.91 -7.35 -0.07
CA PRO A 418 14.65 -6.69 0.22
C PRO A 418 14.62 -6.15 1.66
N ALA A 419 13.96 -5.01 1.85
CA ALA A 419 13.54 -4.58 3.19
C ALA A 419 12.43 -5.49 3.72
N ARG A 420 12.27 -5.51 5.05
CA ARG A 420 11.26 -6.35 5.70
C ARG A 420 10.23 -5.49 6.42
N ALA A 421 8.95 -5.78 6.18
CA ALA A 421 7.83 -5.18 6.87
C ALA A 421 7.68 -5.80 8.26
N TYR A 422 7.40 -4.96 9.26
CA TYR A 422 7.01 -5.36 10.61
C TYR A 422 5.78 -4.57 11.03
N SER A 423 4.73 -5.26 11.50
CA SER A 423 3.55 -4.60 12.05
C SER A 423 3.95 -3.71 13.23
N ILE A 424 3.61 -2.43 13.15
CA ILE A 424 3.97 -1.45 14.19
C ILE A 424 3.23 -1.80 15.49
N ALA A 425 3.98 -1.81 16.59
CA ALA A 425 3.53 -2.24 17.91
C ALA A 425 3.23 -1.09 18.88
N SER A 426 3.24 0.15 18.40
CA SER A 426 2.92 1.35 19.17
C SER A 426 1.83 2.20 18.54
N SER A 427 1.14 3.01 19.35
CA SER A 427 0.40 4.19 18.88
C SER A 427 1.31 5.42 18.90
N LEU A 428 1.27 6.24 17.85
CA LEU A 428 2.00 7.52 17.81
C LEU A 428 1.41 8.55 18.80
N LEU A 429 0.15 8.39 19.21
CA LEU A 429 -0.44 9.22 20.27
C LEU A 429 0.11 8.86 21.65
N ALA A 430 0.34 7.57 21.89
CA ALA A 430 0.89 7.07 23.16
C ALA A 430 2.39 7.33 23.26
N HIS A 431 3.10 7.22 22.14
CA HIS A 431 4.56 7.38 22.04
C HIS A 431 4.91 8.38 20.92
N PRO A 432 4.80 9.70 21.18
CA PRO A 432 5.13 10.72 20.20
C PRO A 432 6.59 10.57 19.74
N GLU A 433 6.81 10.69 18.43
CA GLU A 433 8.14 10.61 17.82
C GLU A 433 8.87 9.26 18.00
N GLU A 434 8.14 8.18 18.32
CA GLU A 434 8.72 6.84 18.44
C GLU A 434 7.92 5.81 17.63
N VAL A 435 8.58 4.76 17.16
CA VAL A 435 7.92 3.61 16.52
C VAL A 435 8.46 2.30 17.11
N HIS A 436 7.55 1.42 17.52
CA HIS A 436 7.92 0.23 18.27
C HIS A 436 7.66 -1.01 17.41
N LEU A 437 8.52 -2.02 17.53
CA LEU A 437 8.36 -3.31 16.85
C LEU A 437 8.40 -4.46 17.84
N THR A 438 7.72 -5.55 17.49
CA THR A 438 7.82 -6.84 18.18
C THR A 438 8.39 -7.89 17.23
N VAL A 439 9.68 -8.20 17.36
CA VAL A 439 10.44 -8.96 16.37
C VAL A 439 10.87 -10.31 16.92
N GLY A 440 10.39 -11.40 16.32
CA GLY A 440 10.92 -12.73 16.57
C GLY A 440 12.21 -12.97 15.78
N ALA A 441 13.32 -13.22 16.47
CA ALA A 441 14.58 -13.61 15.85
C ALA A 441 14.44 -14.98 15.18
N VAL A 442 14.69 -15.02 13.87
CA VAL A 442 14.61 -16.27 13.09
C VAL A 442 15.96 -16.96 13.17
N ARG A 443 15.99 -18.13 13.80
CA ARG A 443 17.18 -18.97 13.95
C ARG A 443 16.81 -20.43 13.74
N TYR A 444 17.63 -21.14 12.97
CA TYR A 444 17.46 -22.56 12.73
C TYR A 444 18.79 -23.19 12.30
N GLU A 445 18.91 -24.51 12.41
CA GLU A 445 20.06 -25.25 11.87
C GLU A 445 19.59 -26.08 10.68
N THR A 446 20.33 -25.98 9.59
CA THR A 446 20.14 -26.84 8.41
C THR A 446 21.41 -26.88 7.60
N HIS A 447 21.59 -27.95 6.82
CA HIS A 447 22.79 -28.18 6.01
C HIS A 447 24.10 -28.04 6.81
N GLY A 448 24.09 -28.45 8.08
CA GLY A 448 25.25 -28.41 8.97
C GLY A 448 25.67 -27.00 9.42
N ARG A 449 24.83 -25.98 9.21
CA ARG A 449 25.12 -24.58 9.53
C ARG A 449 23.99 -23.95 10.34
N ALA A 450 24.35 -23.03 11.24
CA ALA A 450 23.40 -22.13 11.87
C ALA A 450 22.95 -21.05 10.87
N LYS A 451 21.64 -20.92 10.70
CA LYS A 451 20.99 -19.96 9.81
C LYS A 451 20.24 -18.91 10.62
N HIS A 452 20.25 -17.69 10.09
CA HIS A 452 19.64 -16.52 10.72
C HIS A 452 18.79 -15.81 9.66
N GLY A 453 17.64 -15.26 10.05
CA GLY A 453 16.88 -14.38 9.16
C GLY A 453 17.67 -13.08 8.89
N ALA A 454 17.69 -12.61 7.65
CA ALA A 454 18.45 -11.41 7.27
C ALA A 454 18.07 -10.19 8.15
N CYS A 455 16.78 -9.85 8.23
CA CYS A 455 16.34 -8.66 8.96
C CYS A 455 16.13 -8.88 10.47
N SER A 456 15.59 -10.03 10.88
CA SER A 456 15.41 -10.31 12.31
C SER A 456 16.74 -10.61 13.01
N GLY A 457 17.68 -11.27 12.33
CA GLY A 457 19.06 -11.43 12.80
C GLY A 457 19.83 -10.11 12.82
N TYR A 458 19.66 -9.24 11.82
CA TYR A 458 20.21 -7.88 11.83
C TYR A 458 19.76 -7.09 13.07
N GLN A 459 18.46 -7.05 13.34
CA GLN A 459 17.92 -6.33 14.50
C GLN A 459 18.31 -6.98 15.84
N ALA A 460 18.36 -8.31 15.92
CA ALA A 460 18.71 -9.03 17.14
C ALA A 460 20.22 -9.01 17.45
N ASP A 461 21.10 -9.15 16.46
CA ASP A 461 22.53 -9.42 16.66
C ASP A 461 23.43 -8.23 16.30
N HIS A 462 23.00 -7.34 15.41
CA HIS A 462 23.85 -6.30 14.80
C HIS A 462 23.44 -4.87 15.10
N LEU A 463 22.22 -4.67 15.59
CA LEU A 463 21.72 -3.37 15.99
C LEU A 463 21.81 -3.21 17.51
N SER A 464 22.60 -2.26 17.97
CA SER A 464 22.80 -1.89 19.37
C SER A 464 22.09 -0.57 19.70
N LEU A 465 21.92 -0.28 20.98
CA LEU A 465 21.36 1.01 21.41
C LEU A 465 22.22 2.16 20.88
N GLY A 466 21.57 3.18 20.31
CA GLY A 466 22.23 4.31 19.64
C GLY A 466 22.63 4.05 18.19
N ASP A 467 22.56 2.81 17.69
CA ASP A 467 22.77 2.54 16.26
C ASP A 467 21.54 2.98 15.44
N THR A 468 21.78 3.29 14.17
CA THR A 468 20.72 3.75 13.25
C THR A 468 20.31 2.64 12.27
N ALA A 469 19.01 2.36 12.20
CA ALA A 469 18.42 1.52 11.15
C ALA A 469 17.79 2.38 10.05
N ARG A 470 17.86 1.92 8.80
CA ARG A 470 17.22 2.60 7.67
C ARG A 470 15.77 2.11 7.54
N VAL A 471 14.82 3.01 7.73
CA VAL A 471 13.38 2.69 7.84
C VAL A 471 12.47 3.63 7.05
N TRP A 472 11.26 3.17 6.75
CA TRP A 472 10.15 4.02 6.30
C TRP A 472 8.82 3.36 6.64
N VAL A 473 7.75 4.14 6.66
CA VAL A 473 6.40 3.63 6.95
C VAL A 473 5.77 3.09 5.66
N ASP A 474 5.24 1.87 5.73
CA ASP A 474 4.34 1.31 4.73
C ASP A 474 2.90 1.37 5.26
N ARG A 475 2.05 2.16 4.59
CA ARG A 475 0.70 2.46 5.07
C ARG A 475 -0.27 1.35 4.67
N ASN A 476 -0.97 0.81 5.66
CA ASN A 476 -1.98 -0.21 5.45
C ASN A 476 -3.39 0.38 5.66
N GLU A 477 -4.14 0.54 4.58
CA GLU A 477 -5.51 1.08 4.65
C GLU A 477 -6.58 0.06 5.08
N TYR A 478 -6.24 -1.22 5.09
CA TYR A 478 -7.20 -2.31 5.34
C TYR A 478 -7.20 -2.72 6.80
N PHE A 479 -6.02 -2.89 7.41
CA PHE A 479 -5.89 -3.33 8.79
C PHE A 479 -5.91 -2.13 9.74
N LYS A 480 -7.09 -1.54 9.94
CA LYS A 480 -7.29 -0.33 10.75
C LYS A 480 -8.36 -0.51 11.82
N LEU A 481 -8.27 0.31 12.86
CA LEU A 481 -9.32 0.42 13.88
C LEU A 481 -10.66 0.88 13.24
N PRO A 482 -11.81 0.55 13.86
CA PRO A 482 -13.09 1.04 13.39
C PRO A 482 -13.16 2.57 13.52
N GLN A 483 -13.84 3.22 12.58
CA GLN A 483 -14.05 4.67 12.63
C GLN A 483 -14.90 5.10 13.84
N ASP A 484 -15.88 4.27 14.22
CA ASP A 484 -16.67 4.49 15.43
C ASP A 484 -15.96 3.92 16.66
N ALA A 485 -15.51 4.81 17.54
CA ALA A 485 -14.82 4.48 18.78
C ALA A 485 -15.65 3.65 19.78
N ALA A 486 -16.98 3.61 19.63
CA ALA A 486 -17.87 2.76 20.43
C ALA A 486 -17.90 1.29 19.93
N THR A 487 -17.35 1.01 18.75
CA THR A 487 -17.35 -0.34 18.19
C THR A 487 -16.41 -1.26 18.96
N ASP A 488 -16.91 -2.43 19.34
CA ASP A 488 -16.15 -3.50 19.98
C ASP A 488 -15.13 -4.12 19.00
N ILE A 489 -14.00 -4.57 19.53
CA ILE A 489 -12.98 -5.29 18.75
C ILE A 489 -12.56 -6.59 19.44
N ILE A 490 -12.46 -7.66 18.65
CA ILE A 490 -11.87 -8.95 19.02
C ILE A 490 -10.55 -9.10 18.28
N MET A 491 -9.47 -9.29 19.03
CA MET A 491 -8.10 -9.33 18.52
C MET A 491 -7.50 -10.71 18.78
N VAL A 492 -7.10 -11.43 17.74
CA VAL A 492 -6.48 -12.75 17.84
C VAL A 492 -5.04 -12.68 17.35
N GLY A 493 -4.09 -12.68 18.28
CA GLY A 493 -2.67 -12.42 17.98
C GLY A 493 -1.73 -13.26 18.82
N PRO A 494 -1.52 -14.55 18.49
CA PRO A 494 -0.52 -15.36 19.16
C PRO A 494 0.91 -14.98 18.74
N GLY A 495 1.87 -15.11 19.67
CA GLY A 495 3.27 -14.79 19.44
C GLY A 495 3.48 -13.33 19.02
N THR A 496 4.28 -13.10 17.98
CA THR A 496 4.52 -11.77 17.40
C THR A 496 3.29 -11.15 16.76
N GLY A 497 2.23 -11.93 16.50
CA GLY A 497 0.93 -11.42 16.04
C GLY A 497 0.25 -10.48 17.03
N VAL A 498 0.76 -10.36 18.26
CA VAL A 498 0.26 -9.38 19.24
C VAL A 498 0.69 -7.94 18.93
N ALA A 499 1.69 -7.75 18.05
CA ALA A 499 2.28 -6.45 17.74
C ALA A 499 1.25 -5.35 17.44
N PRO A 500 0.42 -5.45 16.38
CA PRO A 500 -0.52 -4.39 16.06
C PRO A 500 -1.61 -4.22 17.13
N PHE A 501 -1.89 -5.25 17.94
CA PHE A 501 -2.88 -5.17 19.01
C PHE A 501 -2.40 -4.40 20.23
N ARG A 502 -1.09 -4.34 20.46
CA ARG A 502 -0.50 -3.40 21.41
C ARG A 502 -0.79 -1.96 20.97
N ALA A 503 -0.48 -1.64 19.71
CA ALA A 503 -0.79 -0.33 19.11
C ALA A 503 -2.29 0.02 19.19
N PHE A 504 -3.18 -0.94 18.90
CA PHE A 504 -4.63 -0.72 18.94
C PHE A 504 -5.13 -0.40 20.36
N VAL A 505 -4.64 -1.12 21.36
CA VAL A 505 -5.06 -0.89 22.75
C VAL A 505 -4.52 0.44 23.27
N GLU A 506 -3.28 0.80 22.93
CA GLU A 506 -2.70 2.11 23.23
C GLU A 506 -3.50 3.24 22.60
N GLU A 507 -3.77 3.17 21.28
CA GLU A 507 -4.53 4.19 20.56
C GLU A 507 -5.93 4.39 21.15
N ARG A 508 -6.63 3.29 21.43
CA ARG A 508 -7.97 3.33 22.02
C ARG A 508 -7.97 3.87 23.44
N ALA A 509 -6.88 3.67 24.19
CA ALA A 509 -6.70 4.29 25.49
C ALA A 509 -6.52 5.81 25.38
N GLU A 510 -5.64 6.28 24.48
CA GLU A 510 -5.36 7.71 24.30
C GLU A 510 -6.54 8.48 23.70
N THR A 511 -7.30 7.87 22.80
CA THR A 511 -8.50 8.46 22.20
C THR A 511 -9.74 8.37 23.08
N GLY A 512 -9.68 7.65 24.21
CA GLY A 512 -10.81 7.43 25.10
C GLY A 512 -11.95 6.60 24.48
N ALA A 513 -11.62 5.68 23.57
CA ALA A 513 -12.59 4.84 22.89
C ALA A 513 -13.38 3.96 23.88
N THR A 514 -14.70 3.90 23.72
CA THR A 514 -15.61 3.26 24.69
C THR A 514 -15.97 1.82 24.33
N GLY A 515 -15.77 1.39 23.09
CA GLY A 515 -16.00 0.01 22.69
C GLY A 515 -15.02 -0.94 23.38
N ARG A 516 -15.46 -2.17 23.63
CA ARG A 516 -14.70 -3.18 24.37
C ARG A 516 -13.55 -3.72 23.54
N ASN A 517 -12.40 -3.86 24.19
CA ASN A 517 -11.21 -4.48 23.62
C ASN A 517 -11.03 -5.90 24.19
N TRP A 518 -11.06 -6.91 23.34
CA TRP A 518 -10.81 -8.29 23.75
C TRP A 518 -9.61 -8.86 23.01
N LEU A 519 -8.57 -9.25 23.75
CA LEU A 519 -7.39 -9.92 23.22
C LEU A 519 -7.42 -11.44 23.49
N LEU A 520 -7.15 -12.23 22.46
CA LEU A 520 -6.79 -13.63 22.55
C LEU A 520 -5.32 -13.79 22.17
N PHE A 521 -4.51 -14.13 23.17
CA PHE A 521 -3.07 -14.30 23.04
C PHE A 521 -2.67 -15.77 23.19
N GLY A 522 -1.60 -16.19 22.53
CA GLY A 522 -1.04 -17.52 22.73
C GLY A 522 0.45 -17.61 22.47
N ASN A 523 1.14 -18.45 23.23
CA ASN A 523 2.56 -18.77 23.04
C ASN A 523 2.88 -20.15 23.65
N PRO A 524 4.13 -20.68 23.62
CA PRO A 524 4.43 -21.98 24.22
C PRO A 524 4.19 -22.03 25.73
N HIS A 525 4.81 -21.14 26.50
CA HIS A 525 4.82 -21.21 27.97
C HIS A 525 4.41 -19.90 28.64
N PHE A 526 3.65 -19.99 29.74
CA PHE A 526 3.27 -18.83 30.55
C PHE A 526 4.47 -18.10 31.14
N THR A 527 5.43 -18.84 31.69
CA THR A 527 6.53 -18.26 32.47
C THR A 527 7.65 -17.65 31.62
N THR A 528 7.81 -18.09 30.37
CA THR A 528 8.93 -17.66 29.51
C THR A 528 8.49 -16.96 28.24
N ASP A 529 7.23 -17.06 27.83
CA ASP A 529 6.79 -16.59 26.51
C ASP A 529 5.57 -15.66 26.55
N PHE A 530 5.14 -15.19 27.72
CA PHE A 530 4.01 -14.26 27.81
C PHE A 530 4.46 -12.82 27.49
N LEU A 531 4.50 -12.50 26.19
CA LEU A 531 4.91 -11.19 25.68
C LEU A 531 4.03 -10.07 26.25
N TYR A 532 4.66 -9.01 26.75
CA TYR A 532 4.01 -7.83 27.34
C TYR A 532 3.05 -8.14 28.50
N GLN A 533 3.27 -9.23 29.26
CA GLN A 533 2.41 -9.67 30.35
C GLN A 533 1.99 -8.53 31.31
N THR A 534 2.96 -7.75 31.77
CA THR A 534 2.70 -6.67 32.74
C THR A 534 1.85 -5.56 32.14
N GLU A 535 2.07 -5.20 30.88
CA GLU A 535 1.27 -4.18 30.16
C GLU A 535 -0.18 -4.64 30.01
N TRP A 536 -0.43 -5.88 29.60
CA TRP A 536 -1.79 -6.42 29.49
C TRP A 536 -2.54 -6.41 30.83
N GLN A 537 -1.85 -6.76 31.92
CA GLN A 537 -2.43 -6.71 33.26
C GLN A 537 -2.78 -5.27 33.68
N GLN A 538 -1.95 -4.28 33.29
CA GLN A 538 -2.25 -2.88 33.53
C GLN A 538 -3.46 -2.41 32.73
N HIS A 539 -3.56 -2.78 31.45
CA HIS A 539 -4.73 -2.44 30.63
C HIS A 539 -6.03 -3.08 31.14
N LEU A 540 -5.99 -4.33 31.61
CA LEU A 540 -7.14 -4.96 32.29
C LEU A 540 -7.55 -4.18 33.55
N LYS A 541 -6.58 -3.77 34.37
CA LYS A 541 -6.84 -3.01 35.60
C LYS A 541 -7.42 -1.63 35.32
N ARG A 542 -6.97 -0.97 34.24
CA ARG A 542 -7.46 0.35 33.82
C ARG A 542 -8.81 0.28 33.08
N GLY A 543 -9.23 -0.90 32.65
CA GLY A 543 -10.45 -1.11 31.86
C GLY A 543 -10.30 -0.80 30.37
N THR A 544 -9.09 -0.44 29.91
CA THR A 544 -8.81 -0.24 28.48
C THR A 544 -8.75 -1.57 27.74
N LEU A 545 -8.48 -2.69 28.42
CA LEU A 545 -8.71 -4.04 27.92
C LEU A 545 -9.88 -4.64 28.70
N ASP A 546 -10.99 -4.97 28.03
CA ASP A 546 -12.16 -5.61 28.67
C ASP A 546 -11.83 -7.04 29.06
N ARG A 547 -11.09 -7.74 28.18
CA ARG A 547 -10.83 -9.16 28.34
C ARG A 547 -9.53 -9.61 27.70
N LEU A 548 -8.89 -10.58 28.36
CA LEU A 548 -7.71 -11.29 27.88
C LEU A 548 -7.92 -12.80 28.06
N ASP A 549 -7.94 -13.56 26.97
CA ASP A 549 -7.85 -15.02 27.02
C ASP A 549 -6.48 -15.47 26.51
N VAL A 550 -5.86 -16.41 27.24
CA VAL A 550 -4.50 -16.87 26.96
C VAL A 550 -4.45 -18.36 26.66
N ALA A 551 -3.64 -18.74 25.67
CA ALA A 551 -3.42 -20.12 25.25
C ALA A 551 -1.92 -20.50 25.31
N PHE A 552 -1.53 -21.30 26.29
CA PHE A 552 -0.16 -21.81 26.41
C PHE A 552 -0.06 -23.23 25.87
N SER A 553 0.62 -23.40 24.74
CA SER A 553 0.61 -24.66 23.99
C SER A 553 1.50 -25.76 24.59
N ARG A 554 2.30 -25.47 25.62
CA ARG A 554 3.30 -26.41 26.17
C ARG A 554 3.30 -26.53 27.70
N ASP A 555 2.36 -25.90 28.40
CA ASP A 555 2.27 -25.97 29.87
C ASP A 555 1.47 -27.19 30.37
N GLN A 556 0.84 -27.92 29.46
CA GLN A 556 0.07 -29.12 29.75
C GLN A 556 0.21 -30.16 28.63
N ALA A 557 -0.25 -31.39 28.89
CA ALA A 557 -0.12 -32.51 27.96
C ALA A 557 -0.86 -32.28 26.62
N GLN A 558 -2.05 -31.67 26.67
CA GLN A 558 -2.84 -31.33 25.49
C GLN A 558 -2.46 -29.94 24.97
N LYS A 559 -2.28 -29.81 23.65
CA LYS A 559 -1.98 -28.52 23.03
C LYS A 559 -3.18 -27.57 23.15
N LEU A 560 -2.94 -26.40 23.72
CA LEU A 560 -3.93 -25.33 23.82
C LEU A 560 -3.51 -24.16 22.94
N TYR A 561 -4.38 -23.77 22.01
CA TYR A 561 -4.17 -22.69 21.06
C TYR A 561 -5.34 -21.70 21.09
N VAL A 562 -5.20 -20.56 20.41
CA VAL A 562 -6.20 -19.47 20.43
C VAL A 562 -7.56 -19.90 19.86
N GLN A 563 -7.58 -20.78 18.86
CA GLN A 563 -8.84 -21.33 18.31
C GLN A 563 -9.63 -22.14 19.35
N HIS A 564 -8.95 -22.82 20.28
CA HIS A 564 -9.62 -23.52 21.37
C HIS A 564 -10.27 -22.51 22.33
N ARG A 565 -9.59 -21.40 22.63
CA ARG A 565 -10.16 -20.31 23.45
C ARG A 565 -11.34 -19.62 22.78
N LEU A 566 -11.29 -19.44 21.46
CA LEU A 566 -12.44 -18.95 20.69
C LEU A 566 -13.65 -19.89 20.85
N LEU A 567 -13.45 -21.20 20.66
CA LEU A 567 -14.52 -22.19 20.79
C LEU A 567 -15.10 -22.24 22.21
N GLU A 568 -14.26 -22.16 23.25
CA GLU A 568 -14.71 -22.07 24.65
C GLU A 568 -15.59 -20.84 24.91
N GLN A 569 -15.44 -19.78 24.11
CA GLN A 569 -16.19 -18.53 24.23
C GLN A 569 -17.16 -18.31 23.06
N SER A 570 -17.59 -19.39 22.39
CA SER A 570 -18.38 -19.37 21.15
C SER A 570 -19.54 -18.37 21.20
N ARG A 571 -20.38 -18.47 22.23
CA ARG A 571 -21.54 -17.61 22.43
C ARG A 571 -21.16 -16.13 22.50
N ARG A 572 -20.13 -15.76 23.27
CA ARG A 572 -19.69 -14.37 23.42
C ARG A 572 -19.10 -13.82 22.12
N VAL A 573 -18.32 -14.64 21.40
CA VAL A 573 -17.77 -14.28 20.09
C VAL A 573 -18.92 -13.99 19.12
N TYR A 574 -19.88 -14.92 19.00
CA TYR A 574 -21.03 -14.75 18.11
C TYR A 574 -21.89 -13.54 18.50
N GLU A 575 -22.21 -13.36 19.79
CA GLU A 575 -22.96 -12.20 20.28
C GLU A 575 -22.26 -10.86 19.95
N GLN A 576 -20.93 -10.78 20.07
CA GLN A 576 -20.20 -9.56 19.69
C GLN A 576 -20.21 -9.33 18.18
N LEU A 577 -20.08 -10.38 17.37
CA LEU A 577 -20.17 -10.26 15.91
C LEU A 577 -21.57 -9.78 15.48
N GLU A 578 -22.64 -10.28 16.10
CA GLU A 578 -24.00 -9.80 15.83
C GLU A 578 -24.19 -8.33 16.26
N ASN A 579 -23.48 -7.88 17.29
CA ASN A 579 -23.50 -6.50 17.76
C ASN A 579 -22.55 -5.55 17.00
N GLY A 580 -22.02 -5.98 15.85
CA GLY A 580 -21.22 -5.09 14.99
C GLY A 580 -19.72 -5.09 15.26
N ALA A 581 -19.21 -5.96 16.15
CA ALA A 581 -17.78 -5.99 16.47
C ALA A 581 -16.90 -6.27 15.24
N TYR A 582 -15.69 -5.72 15.26
CA TYR A 582 -14.65 -6.05 14.30
C TYR A 582 -13.80 -7.20 14.85
N PHE A 583 -13.41 -8.10 13.96
CA PHE A 583 -12.60 -9.27 14.27
C PHE A 583 -11.27 -9.18 13.53
N TYR A 584 -10.17 -9.20 14.27
CA TYR A 584 -8.83 -9.06 13.75
C TYR A 584 -8.00 -10.31 14.02
N VAL A 585 -7.24 -10.74 13.02
CA VAL A 585 -6.28 -11.85 13.13
C VAL A 585 -4.91 -11.36 12.69
N CYS A 586 -3.88 -11.62 13.49
CA CYS A 586 -2.50 -11.31 13.13
C CYS A 586 -1.55 -12.44 13.53
N GLY A 587 -0.57 -12.74 12.67
CA GLY A 587 0.46 -13.76 12.90
C GLY A 587 0.60 -14.78 11.76
N ASP A 588 0.83 -16.05 12.11
CA ASP A 588 1.12 -17.14 11.17
C ASP A 588 -0.02 -17.37 10.16
N LYS A 589 0.26 -17.15 8.88
CA LYS A 589 -0.72 -17.32 7.79
C LYS A 589 -1.03 -18.78 7.51
N SER A 590 -0.01 -19.64 7.50
CA SER A 590 -0.12 -21.01 6.97
C SER A 590 -0.96 -21.95 7.82
N ARG A 591 -1.00 -21.76 9.14
CA ARG A 591 -1.75 -22.64 10.06
C ARG A 591 -2.71 -21.85 10.93
N MET A 592 -2.20 -20.85 11.65
CA MET A 592 -2.98 -20.17 12.68
C MET A 592 -4.19 -19.42 12.10
N ALA A 593 -4.00 -18.65 11.03
CA ALA A 593 -5.09 -17.92 10.39
C ALA A 593 -6.20 -18.87 9.89
N HIS A 594 -5.81 -19.98 9.26
CA HIS A 594 -6.74 -21.01 8.79
C HIS A 594 -7.52 -21.64 9.95
N ASP A 595 -6.84 -22.06 11.03
CA ASP A 595 -7.48 -22.67 12.19
C ASP A 595 -8.45 -21.72 12.90
N VAL A 596 -8.12 -20.42 12.96
CA VAL A 596 -9.02 -19.38 13.50
C VAL A 596 -10.25 -19.20 12.62
N GLN A 597 -10.09 -19.15 11.29
CA GLN A 597 -11.23 -19.06 10.38
C GLN A 597 -12.13 -20.30 10.46
N GLN A 598 -11.56 -21.50 10.61
CA GLN A 598 -12.32 -22.73 10.83
C GLN A 598 -13.10 -22.68 12.14
N ALA A 599 -12.45 -22.27 13.24
CA ALA A 599 -13.13 -22.12 14.53
C ALA A 599 -14.26 -21.10 14.47
N LEU A 600 -14.08 -19.97 13.77
CA LEU A 600 -15.16 -19.00 13.57
C LEU A 600 -16.34 -19.57 12.81
N ARG A 601 -16.11 -20.34 11.73
CA ARG A 601 -17.20 -21.01 11.00
C ARG A 601 -17.95 -21.97 11.92
N GLN A 602 -17.23 -22.73 12.74
CA GLN A 602 -17.84 -23.62 13.73
C GLN A 602 -18.67 -22.85 14.77
N ILE A 603 -18.15 -21.73 15.28
CA ILE A 603 -18.87 -20.85 16.22
C ILE A 603 -20.15 -20.32 15.58
N ILE A 604 -20.07 -19.77 14.36
CA ILE A 604 -21.23 -19.24 13.65
C ILE A 604 -22.26 -20.34 13.42
N GLN A 605 -21.84 -21.51 12.95
CA GLN A 605 -22.74 -22.64 12.74
C GLN A 605 -23.46 -23.04 14.04
N GLN A 606 -22.70 -23.21 15.12
CA GLN A 606 -23.22 -23.65 16.42
C GLN A 606 -24.19 -22.62 17.02
N GLU A 607 -23.80 -21.35 17.06
CA GLU A 607 -24.55 -20.32 17.80
C GLU A 607 -25.70 -19.72 16.98
N SER A 608 -25.64 -19.75 15.64
CA SER A 608 -26.76 -19.35 14.78
C SER A 608 -27.80 -20.44 14.57
N GLY A 609 -27.42 -21.72 14.75
CA GLY A 609 -28.26 -22.88 14.46
C GLY A 609 -28.44 -23.18 12.96
N HIS A 610 -27.71 -22.52 12.08
CA HIS A 610 -27.69 -22.76 10.63
C HIS A 610 -26.63 -23.79 10.22
N ASP A 611 -26.57 -24.10 8.92
CA ASP A 611 -25.62 -25.06 8.36
C ASP A 611 -24.24 -24.45 8.04
N ALA A 612 -23.33 -25.29 7.55
CA ALA A 612 -21.97 -24.89 7.21
C ALA A 612 -21.90 -23.90 6.03
N ASP A 613 -22.87 -23.96 5.11
CA ASP A 613 -22.94 -23.05 3.96
C ASP A 613 -23.30 -21.63 4.41
N TYR A 614 -24.25 -21.51 5.34
CA TYR A 614 -24.55 -20.25 6.00
C TYR A 614 -23.32 -19.68 6.72
N ALA A 615 -22.61 -20.50 7.52
CA ALA A 615 -21.42 -20.03 8.23
C ALA A 615 -20.30 -19.56 7.28
N ALA A 616 -20.13 -20.25 6.15
CA ALA A 616 -19.19 -19.86 5.10
C ALA A 616 -19.58 -18.52 4.45
N GLU A 617 -20.87 -18.32 4.15
CA GLU A 617 -21.39 -17.06 3.63
C GLU A 617 -21.22 -15.93 4.64
N TYR A 618 -21.58 -16.15 5.90
CA TYR A 618 -21.48 -15.17 6.97
C TYR A 618 -20.05 -14.64 7.11
N LEU A 619 -19.06 -15.54 7.19
CA LEU A 619 -17.65 -15.14 7.28
C LEU A 619 -17.21 -14.37 6.02
N ARG A 620 -17.69 -14.76 4.84
CA ARG A 620 -17.41 -14.03 3.59
C ARG A 620 -18.00 -12.61 3.63
N GLN A 621 -19.21 -12.45 4.17
CA GLN A 621 -19.83 -11.14 4.34
C GLN A 621 -19.07 -10.27 5.37
N LEU A 622 -18.54 -10.86 6.45
CA LEU A 622 -17.67 -10.13 7.38
C LEU A 622 -16.40 -9.63 6.68
N LYS A 623 -15.76 -10.46 5.85
CA LYS A 623 -14.59 -10.06 5.04
C LYS A 623 -14.96 -8.94 4.08
N LYS A 624 -16.05 -9.11 3.32
CA LYS A 624 -16.53 -8.13 2.34
C LYS A 624 -16.89 -6.78 2.95
N SER A 625 -17.49 -6.79 4.14
CA SER A 625 -17.84 -5.58 4.91
C SER A 625 -16.67 -5.03 5.73
N ARG A 626 -15.45 -5.56 5.58
CA ARG A 626 -14.24 -5.15 6.30
C ARG A 626 -14.36 -5.22 7.83
N ARG A 627 -15.16 -6.18 8.33
CA ARG A 627 -15.32 -6.49 9.75
C ARG A 627 -14.55 -7.73 10.20
N PHE A 628 -14.02 -8.51 9.27
CA PHE A 628 -13.00 -9.53 9.52
C PHE A 628 -11.73 -9.14 8.77
N LEU A 629 -10.64 -8.86 9.51
CA LEU A 629 -9.41 -8.25 8.99
C LEU A 629 -8.20 -9.10 9.38
N GLU A 630 -7.26 -9.26 8.46
CA GLU A 630 -6.09 -10.12 8.64
C GLU A 630 -4.79 -9.37 8.30
N ASP A 631 -3.83 -9.43 9.22
CA ASP A 631 -2.44 -9.04 9.03
C ASP A 631 -1.55 -10.28 9.28
N VAL A 632 -1.51 -11.16 8.29
CA VAL A 632 -0.91 -12.50 8.41
C VAL A 632 0.20 -12.70 7.39
N TYR A 633 1.28 -13.35 7.83
CA TYR A 633 2.53 -13.51 7.08
C TYR A 633 3.10 -14.92 7.15
#